data_AF-A0A8J8JTX1-F1
#
_entry.id   AF-A0A8J8JTX1-F1
#
_cell.length_a   1.000
_cell.length_b   1.000
_cell.length_c   1.000
_cell.angle_alpha   90.00
_cell.angle_beta   90.00
_cell.angle_gamma   90.00
#
_symmetry.space_group_name_H-M   'P 1'
#
loop_
_entity.id
_entity.type
_entity.pdbx_description
1 polymer ?
#
loop_
_entity_poly.entity_id
_entity_poly.type
_entity_poly.pdbx_seq_one_letter_code
_entity_poly.pdbx_strand_id
1 'polypeptide(L)'
;MAQQYPKGSEWRKWDLHVHTPASFEHGFGTWDGYIDALERIDDVAVLGITDYFTIDGYKEVLKQRASGRLQNFALVVPNIELRLNIFVPKRSSGEQPRRLNLHVIFSNEVSVDDIESQFLKDLKIVVEGSPGGTGDKRVLTRESIEEVGRSVKEFQKSTADDSDFVAGCNNITVTLDDITEALQKSCFNGKYLLVLPTSDWDRISWEGQDYLTRRQLLQTAHAVFCGQESTINWCLGRGDLNQDQFVSEFGCLKPSLHGSDAHTIEGLCKPENGKFCWVKADPTFEGLKQIVYEPELRVRIQKEDPSESETFAKINSLKIDFPQELEIRDESGERTDFCLNGTYELDFSNNLTCIIGGRGSGKSTLAHIVYNSWINHDPNKLDTISSPLLNLEMRPSPLKKVAECTVCDVPSQTEFFFQNEIEHAAKNIVSMSALISTRLERLSSLGGGDGLDALREDWATSSGRIDELIDAYDRLAAIDAEINKAQENINTLKKQTEIIKSEEYKELQSKIGELTSKIADFKSYKTDFEKLIKKIESLSSAINQLKWTDDQGKATLDSLLQILEDHKSQLQAAFDKSSADYQAQEYPGLLTKLQQNIGEYLKARGLSPENVQELAQANTKIKELEEEIRLAQLEKSPYDELYKNKEQTIEAYKLAYEAYKERFLTVSSSLQQKLIGLSISEKEVTFDLVVDYSRLKNGWVDFVKASLEDDAT
;
A
#
# COMPACT_ATOMS: atom_id res chain seq x y z
N MET A 1 17.49 28.56 -16.64
CA MET A 1 17.91 28.93 -15.27
C MET A 1 17.75 27.68 -14.42
N ALA A 2 18.75 27.30 -13.63
CA ALA A 2 18.56 26.21 -12.67
C ALA A 2 17.47 26.64 -11.67
N GLN A 3 16.49 25.77 -11.43
CA GLN A 3 15.43 26.02 -10.46
C GLN A 3 16.04 26.02 -9.06
N GLN A 4 15.87 27.09 -8.29
CA GLN A 4 16.47 27.25 -6.96
C GLN A 4 15.98 26.18 -5.95
N TYR A 5 14.76 25.67 -6.16
CA TYR A 5 14.12 24.62 -5.35
C TYR A 5 13.59 23.49 -6.26
N PRO A 6 14.46 22.57 -6.71
CA PRO A 6 14.08 21.55 -7.71
C PRO A 6 13.12 20.47 -7.17
N LYS A 7 13.11 20.24 -5.85
CA LYS A 7 12.21 19.29 -5.17
C LYS A 7 10.81 19.84 -4.89
N GLY A 8 10.60 21.14 -5.13
CA GLY A 8 9.39 21.87 -4.77
C GLY A 8 9.21 22.00 -3.24
N SER A 9 7.96 21.96 -2.79
CA SER A 9 7.60 22.27 -1.40
C SER A 9 8.13 21.22 -0.41
N GLU A 10 9.09 21.63 0.40
CA GLU A 10 9.64 20.88 1.53
C GLU A 10 9.35 21.62 2.84
N TRP A 11 9.32 20.88 3.94
CA TRP A 11 9.18 21.46 5.27
C TRP A 11 10.45 22.20 5.65
N ARG A 12 10.29 23.46 6.06
CA ARG A 12 11.38 24.31 6.57
C ARG A 12 10.87 25.06 7.81
N LYS A 13 11.75 25.39 8.74
CA LYS A 13 11.40 26.29 9.84
C LYS A 13 11.36 27.74 9.36
N TRP A 14 10.29 28.42 9.70
CA TRP A 14 10.07 29.83 9.40
C TRP A 14 9.80 30.53 10.73
N ASP A 15 10.57 31.56 11.05
CA ASP A 15 10.25 32.42 12.19
C ASP A 15 9.76 33.76 11.66
N LEU A 16 8.45 33.97 11.74
CA LEU A 16 7.79 35.17 11.19
C LEU A 16 7.55 36.24 12.25
N HIS A 17 8.04 36.05 13.47
CA HIS A 17 7.82 36.97 14.58
C HIS A 17 9.11 37.20 15.37
N VAL A 18 10.00 38.05 14.85
CA VAL A 18 11.28 38.40 15.48
C VAL A 18 11.46 39.91 15.55
N HIS A 19 11.54 40.45 16.75
CA HIS A 19 11.80 41.88 16.94
C HIS A 19 13.25 42.25 16.67
N THR A 20 13.49 43.55 16.51
CA THR A 20 14.81 44.13 16.25
C THR A 20 15.22 45.15 17.30
N PRO A 21 16.49 45.59 17.33
CA PRO A 21 16.90 46.75 18.12
C PRO A 21 16.21 48.08 17.76
N ALA A 22 15.42 48.17 16.67
CA ALA A 22 14.59 49.33 16.37
C ALA A 22 13.19 49.26 17.00
N SER A 23 12.75 48.08 17.44
CA SER A 23 11.51 47.93 18.20
C SER A 23 11.65 48.55 19.59
N PHE A 24 10.57 49.13 20.13
CA PHE A 24 10.63 49.89 21.37
C PHE A 24 10.74 48.99 22.63
N GLU A 25 10.25 47.75 22.54
CA GLU A 25 10.48 46.69 23.53
C GLU A 25 11.60 45.78 23.00
N HIS A 26 12.81 45.88 23.58
CA HIS A 26 13.90 44.97 23.24
C HIS A 26 15.00 44.92 24.31
N GLY A 27 15.78 43.83 24.29
CA GLY A 27 16.94 43.56 25.13
C GLY A 27 18.16 43.08 24.32
N PHE A 28 18.23 43.41 23.04
CA PHE A 28 19.28 42.94 22.11
C PHE A 28 20.65 43.61 22.24
N GLY A 29 20.76 44.74 22.95
CA GLY A 29 21.98 45.53 22.99
C GLY A 29 22.27 46.22 21.65
N THR A 30 23.41 45.93 21.02
CA THR A 30 23.87 46.58 19.78
C THR A 30 23.40 45.89 18.52
N TRP A 31 23.24 46.65 17.42
CA TRP A 31 22.97 46.10 16.08
C TRP A 31 23.99 45.04 15.65
N ASP A 32 25.30 45.27 15.79
CA ASP A 32 26.31 44.29 15.37
C ASP A 32 26.14 42.96 16.11
N GLY A 33 25.96 42.98 17.44
CA GLY A 33 25.72 41.77 18.23
C GLY A 33 24.42 41.04 17.86
N TYR A 34 23.36 41.77 17.50
CA TYR A 34 22.12 41.20 17.00
C TYR A 34 22.30 40.49 15.65
N ILE A 35 23.00 41.14 14.69
CA ILE A 35 23.26 40.56 13.38
C ILE A 35 24.19 39.34 13.50
N ASP A 36 25.24 39.42 14.33
CA ASP A 36 26.13 38.30 14.63
C ASP A 36 25.36 37.09 15.20
N ALA A 37 24.36 37.34 16.04
CA ALA A 37 23.52 36.28 16.60
C ALA A 37 22.62 35.64 15.54
N LEU A 38 22.00 36.44 14.67
CA LEU A 38 21.18 35.96 13.57
C LEU A 38 21.99 35.13 12.55
N GLU A 39 23.25 35.49 12.28
CA GLU A 39 24.12 34.74 11.36
C GLU A 39 24.54 33.36 11.90
N ARG A 40 24.39 33.11 13.20
CA ARG A 40 24.67 31.80 13.82
C ARG A 40 23.49 30.82 13.72
N ILE A 41 22.36 31.26 13.20
CA ILE A 41 21.15 30.43 13.04
C ILE A 41 21.24 29.71 11.69
N ASP A 42 21.27 28.39 11.71
CA ASP A 42 21.44 27.54 10.51
C ASP A 42 20.23 26.65 10.20
N ASP A 43 19.24 26.59 11.10
CA ASP A 43 18.08 25.71 10.99
C ASP A 43 16.75 26.44 10.68
N VAL A 44 16.79 27.75 10.40
CA VAL A 44 15.65 28.58 9.99
C VAL A 44 15.86 29.16 8.60
N ALA A 45 14.91 28.91 7.70
CA ALA A 45 15.02 29.32 6.29
C ALA A 45 14.46 30.72 6.03
N VAL A 46 13.44 31.14 6.78
CA VAL A 46 12.71 32.40 6.56
C VAL A 46 12.60 33.18 7.85
N LEU A 47 12.88 34.49 7.77
CA LEU A 47 12.81 35.42 8.88
C LEU A 47 11.79 36.53 8.62
N GLY A 48 10.84 36.71 9.52
CA GLY A 48 9.94 37.86 9.57
C GLY A 48 10.46 38.89 10.57
N ILE A 49 10.84 40.06 10.06
CA ILE A 49 11.33 41.15 10.89
C ILE A 49 10.14 41.94 11.40
N THR A 50 9.84 41.80 12.69
CA THR A 50 8.67 42.39 13.33
C THR A 50 9.00 43.67 14.06
N ASP A 51 8.56 44.81 13.53
CA ASP A 51 8.69 46.09 14.23
C ASP A 51 7.33 46.69 14.57
N TYR A 52 7.27 47.29 15.76
CA TYR A 52 6.09 48.02 16.21
C TYR A 52 5.97 49.36 15.48
N PHE A 53 4.86 49.56 14.77
CA PHE A 53 4.47 50.81 14.09
C PHE A 53 5.48 51.41 13.09
N THR A 54 6.57 50.70 12.78
CA THR A 54 7.65 51.17 11.92
C THR A 54 8.17 50.02 11.06
N ILE A 55 9.09 50.31 10.14
CA ILE A 55 9.82 49.31 9.34
C ILE A 55 11.35 49.52 9.44
N ASP A 56 11.78 50.26 10.47
CA ASP A 56 13.16 50.71 10.63
C ASP A 56 14.15 49.55 10.76
N GLY A 57 13.76 48.48 11.47
CA GLY A 57 14.61 47.32 11.65
C GLY A 57 14.76 46.50 10.38
N TYR A 58 13.69 46.33 9.61
CA TYR A 58 13.77 45.68 8.29
C TYR A 58 14.66 46.46 7.33
N LYS A 59 14.64 47.80 7.36
CA LYS A 59 15.57 48.65 6.57
C LYS A 59 17.03 48.38 6.92
N GLU A 60 17.37 48.31 8.20
CA GLU A 60 18.73 48.01 8.62
C GLU A 60 19.12 46.58 8.22
N VAL A 61 18.24 45.59 8.39
CA VAL A 61 18.48 44.21 7.95
C VAL A 61 18.73 44.12 6.44
N LEU A 62 17.98 44.84 5.61
CA LEU A 62 18.21 44.90 4.16
C LEU A 62 19.57 45.52 3.82
N LYS A 63 19.98 46.57 4.54
CA LYS A 63 21.30 47.19 4.38
C LYS A 63 22.43 46.22 4.73
N GLN A 64 22.28 45.44 5.80
CA GLN A 64 23.23 44.39 6.17
C GLN A 64 23.27 43.26 5.11
N ARG A 65 22.12 42.87 4.57
CA ARG A 65 22.08 41.89 3.46
C ARG A 65 22.77 42.40 2.21
N ALA A 66 22.58 43.68 1.87
CA ALA A 66 23.23 44.32 0.73
C ALA A 66 24.77 44.42 0.90
N SER A 67 25.28 44.42 2.13
CA SER A 67 26.72 44.35 2.43
C SER A 67 27.29 42.93 2.45
N GLY A 68 26.46 41.91 2.19
CA GLY A 68 26.85 40.49 2.13
C GLY A 68 26.62 39.69 3.42
N ARG A 69 26.02 40.31 4.45
CA ARG A 69 25.65 39.63 5.71
C ARG A 69 24.32 38.91 5.62
N LEU A 70 23.99 38.09 6.63
CA LEU A 70 22.68 37.41 6.78
C LEU A 70 22.25 36.52 5.60
N GLN A 71 23.18 35.99 4.79
CA GLN A 71 22.86 35.15 3.63
C GLN A 71 22.34 33.75 4.01
N ASN A 72 22.39 33.39 5.30
CA ASN A 72 21.87 32.14 5.86
C ASN A 72 20.33 32.03 5.73
N PHE A 73 19.61 33.15 5.70
CA PHE A 73 18.17 33.15 5.45
C PHE A 73 17.88 33.28 3.95
N ALA A 74 17.12 32.32 3.42
CA ALA A 74 16.67 32.28 2.02
C ALA A 74 15.68 33.43 1.71
N LEU A 75 14.84 33.79 2.69
CA LEU A 75 13.89 34.89 2.59
C LEU A 75 13.86 35.69 3.89
N VAL A 76 13.78 37.01 3.75
CA VAL A 76 13.46 37.93 4.84
C VAL A 76 12.26 38.78 4.42
N VAL A 77 11.24 38.85 5.26
CA VAL A 77 10.02 39.64 5.00
C VAL A 77 9.79 40.66 6.11
N PRO A 78 9.27 41.85 5.80
CA PRO A 78 8.84 42.80 6.82
C PRO A 78 7.51 42.36 7.44
N ASN A 79 7.43 42.42 8.75
CA ASN A 79 6.22 42.25 9.55
C ASN A 79 6.03 43.52 10.38
N ILE A 80 4.91 44.21 10.23
CA ILE A 80 4.61 45.39 11.04
C ILE A 80 3.54 45.01 12.06
N GLU A 81 3.87 45.15 13.34
CA GLU A 81 2.92 44.94 14.42
C GLU A 81 2.24 46.26 14.81
N LEU A 82 0.90 46.24 14.79
CA LEU A 82 0.06 47.40 15.03
C LEU A 82 -0.93 47.10 16.15
N ARG A 83 -1.09 48.05 17.07
CA ARG A 83 -2.13 47.95 18.11
C ARG A 83 -3.44 48.57 17.63
N LEU A 84 -4.50 47.78 17.66
CA LEU A 84 -5.85 48.21 17.28
C LEU A 84 -6.54 48.96 18.42
N ASN A 85 -7.49 49.83 18.07
CA ASN A 85 -8.38 50.50 19.02
C ASN A 85 -9.50 49.59 19.56
N ILE A 86 -9.29 48.27 19.56
CA ILE A 86 -10.24 47.24 20.01
C ILE A 86 -9.78 46.70 21.36
N PHE A 87 -10.66 46.78 22.37
CA PHE A 87 -10.39 46.28 23.71
C PHE A 87 -10.80 44.82 23.86
N VAL A 88 -9.96 44.04 24.51
CA VAL A 88 -10.25 42.66 24.86
C VAL A 88 -10.71 42.60 26.32
N PRO A 89 -11.95 42.14 26.60
CA PRO A 89 -12.48 42.09 27.96
C PRO A 89 -11.81 40.99 28.81
N LYS A 90 -11.82 41.18 30.14
CA LYS A 90 -11.21 40.27 31.12
C LYS A 90 -12.06 39.01 31.32
N ARG A 91 -11.43 37.83 31.45
CA ARG A 91 -12.10 36.59 31.91
C ARG A 91 -12.02 36.39 33.44
N SER A 92 -11.07 37.02 34.13
CA SER A 92 -10.76 36.80 35.55
C SER A 92 -10.40 38.11 36.28
N SER A 93 -10.62 38.15 37.60
CA SER A 93 -10.31 39.32 38.44
C SER A 93 -8.80 39.46 38.65
N GLY A 94 -8.20 40.53 38.11
CA GLY A 94 -6.81 40.92 38.38
C GLY A 94 -5.95 41.27 37.16
N GLU A 95 -6.28 40.77 35.96
CA GLU A 95 -5.54 41.12 34.73
C GLU A 95 -5.91 42.51 34.22
N GLN A 96 -4.98 43.24 33.60
CA GLN A 96 -5.29 44.52 32.93
C GLN A 96 -5.93 44.26 31.56
N PRO A 97 -6.96 45.03 31.15
CA PRO A 97 -7.54 44.89 29.81
C PRO A 97 -6.45 45.22 28.77
N ARG A 98 -6.35 44.39 27.72
CA ARG A 98 -5.37 44.57 26.65
C ARG A 98 -6.07 45.06 25.38
N ARG A 99 -5.29 45.70 24.51
CA ARG A 99 -5.74 46.03 23.17
C ARG A 99 -5.24 44.96 22.22
N LEU A 100 -6.04 44.63 21.22
CA LEU A 100 -5.71 43.63 20.22
C LEU A 100 -4.58 44.13 19.30
N ASN A 101 -3.57 43.30 19.06
CA ASN A 101 -2.56 43.55 18.04
C ASN A 101 -2.97 42.93 16.69
N LEU A 102 -2.42 43.45 15.60
CA LEU A 102 -2.55 42.93 14.25
C LEU A 102 -1.20 43.03 13.54
N HIS A 103 -0.80 41.95 12.89
CA HIS A 103 0.42 41.91 12.09
C HIS A 103 0.10 42.08 10.61
N VAL A 104 0.93 42.87 9.93
CA VAL A 104 0.91 43.03 8.48
C VAL A 104 2.25 42.56 7.93
N ILE A 105 2.27 41.37 7.33
CA ILE A 105 3.47 40.81 6.70
C ILE A 105 3.44 41.18 5.22
N PHE A 106 4.40 41.95 4.73
CA PHE A 106 4.50 42.27 3.29
C PHE A 106 5.42 41.31 2.55
N SER A 107 5.19 41.19 1.24
CA SER A 107 6.14 40.58 0.33
C SER A 107 7.46 41.35 0.33
N ASN A 108 8.57 40.65 0.21
CA ASN A 108 9.89 41.22 0.01
C ASN A 108 10.01 42.00 -1.33
N GLU A 109 9.02 41.89 -2.22
CA GLU A 109 8.91 42.67 -3.45
C GLU A 109 8.28 44.06 -3.26
N VAL A 110 7.66 44.34 -2.11
CA VAL A 110 7.14 45.67 -1.81
C VAL A 110 8.30 46.53 -1.34
N SER A 111 8.50 47.69 -1.97
CA SER A 111 9.59 48.57 -1.59
C SER A 111 9.35 49.17 -0.19
N VAL A 112 10.44 49.44 0.53
CA VAL A 112 10.37 50.17 1.82
C VAL A 112 9.65 51.50 1.64
N ASP A 113 9.95 52.22 0.57
CA ASP A 113 9.36 53.52 0.27
C ASP A 113 7.83 53.43 0.07
N ASP A 114 7.34 52.36 -0.57
CA ASP A 114 5.89 52.12 -0.71
C ASP A 114 5.27 51.81 0.64
N ILE A 115 5.89 50.97 1.47
CA ILE A 115 5.36 50.66 2.82
C ILE A 115 5.31 51.93 3.68
N GLU A 116 6.36 52.75 3.66
CA GLU A 116 6.38 54.00 4.43
C GLU A 116 5.39 55.04 3.88
N SER A 117 5.40 55.27 2.56
CA SER A 117 4.66 56.38 1.96
C SER A 117 3.19 56.05 1.67
N GLN A 118 2.87 54.79 1.37
CA GLN A 118 1.53 54.36 0.98
C GLN A 118 0.79 53.57 2.06
N PHE A 119 1.49 52.97 3.02
CA PHE A 119 0.84 52.27 4.13
C PHE A 119 0.94 53.05 5.43
N LEU A 120 2.14 53.23 6.00
CA LEU A 120 2.32 53.87 7.30
C LEU A 120 1.78 55.31 7.33
N LYS A 121 2.07 56.13 6.31
CA LYS A 121 1.58 57.53 6.25
C LYS A 121 0.06 57.66 5.99
N ASP A 122 -0.62 56.59 5.62
CA ASP A 122 -2.07 56.59 5.50
C ASP A 122 -2.76 56.37 6.85
N LEU A 123 -2.11 55.61 7.75
CA LEU A 123 -2.64 55.33 9.08
C LEU A 123 -2.70 56.61 9.94
N LYS A 124 -3.76 56.72 10.75
CA LYS A 124 -3.96 57.84 11.67
C LYS A 124 -3.93 57.40 13.12
N ILE A 125 -3.30 58.23 13.95
CA ILE A 125 -3.30 58.10 15.40
C ILE A 125 -4.05 59.29 16.02
N VAL A 126 -4.77 59.04 17.11
CA VAL A 126 -5.48 60.09 17.86
C VAL A 126 -4.53 60.65 18.91
N VAL A 127 -4.34 61.97 18.93
CA VAL A 127 -3.44 62.65 19.88
C VAL A 127 -4.24 63.29 21.01
N GLU A 128 -5.31 64.01 20.67
CA GLU A 128 -6.15 64.71 21.65
C GLU A 128 -7.63 64.64 21.27
N GLY A 129 -8.51 64.90 22.23
CA GLY A 129 -9.96 64.98 22.02
C GLY A 129 -10.50 66.34 22.45
N SER A 130 -11.63 66.73 21.87
CA SER A 130 -12.42 67.88 22.33
C SER A 130 -13.87 67.46 22.55
N PRO A 131 -14.60 68.03 23.52
CA PRO A 131 -16.02 67.73 23.71
C PRO A 131 -16.81 67.92 22.41
N GLY A 132 -17.44 66.85 21.90
CA GLY A 132 -18.22 66.84 20.66
C GLY A 132 -17.41 66.87 19.34
N GLY A 133 -16.08 66.80 19.40
CA GLY A 133 -15.20 66.75 18.21
C GLY A 133 -14.80 65.33 17.82
N THR A 134 -14.19 65.17 16.64
CA THR A 134 -13.78 63.87 16.05
C THR A 134 -12.40 63.37 16.48
N GLY A 135 -11.81 63.96 17.54
CA GLY A 135 -10.42 63.75 17.92
C GLY A 135 -9.44 64.41 16.95
N ASP A 136 -8.38 65.02 17.48
CA ASP A 136 -7.27 65.50 16.67
C ASP A 136 -6.40 64.32 16.24
N LYS A 137 -6.29 64.13 14.92
CA LYS A 137 -5.59 62.99 14.31
C LYS A 137 -4.28 63.45 13.69
N ARG A 138 -3.22 62.66 13.88
CA ARG A 138 -1.94 62.81 13.17
C ARG A 138 -1.71 61.62 12.27
N VAL A 139 -0.90 61.82 11.24
CA VAL A 139 -0.35 60.73 10.42
C VAL A 139 0.57 59.89 11.29
N LEU A 140 0.55 58.56 11.14
CA LEU A 140 1.50 57.69 11.82
C LEU A 140 2.92 57.95 11.28
N THR A 141 3.70 58.67 12.08
CA THR A 141 5.11 59.00 11.86
C THR A 141 5.85 58.92 13.18
N ARG A 142 7.18 58.79 13.16
CA ARG A 142 7.99 58.80 14.38
C ARG A 142 7.77 60.09 15.19
N GLU A 143 7.71 61.23 14.50
CA GLU A 143 7.49 62.55 15.10
C GLU A 143 6.13 62.63 15.81
N SER A 144 5.08 62.09 15.20
CA SER A 144 3.74 62.06 15.80
C SER A 144 3.61 61.05 16.94
N ILE A 145 4.34 59.94 16.90
CA ILE A 145 4.43 59.00 18.03
C ILE A 145 5.07 59.69 19.24
N GLU A 146 6.18 60.38 19.02
CA GLU A 146 6.87 61.13 20.08
C GLU A 146 6.05 62.33 20.59
N GLU A 147 5.25 62.98 19.75
CA GLU A 147 4.26 64.00 20.16
C GLU A 147 3.29 63.44 21.19
N VAL A 148 2.69 62.28 20.92
CA VAL A 148 1.82 61.59 21.87
C VAL A 148 2.59 61.20 23.13
N GLY A 149 3.79 60.68 23.00
CA GLY A 149 4.61 60.28 24.14
C GLY A 149 4.95 61.42 25.09
N ARG A 150 5.30 62.60 24.57
CA ARG A 150 5.49 63.81 25.38
C ARG A 150 4.23 64.15 26.17
N SER A 151 3.08 64.17 25.49
CA SER A 151 1.78 64.45 26.14
C SER A 151 1.46 63.42 27.23
N VAL A 152 1.64 62.12 26.97
CA VAL A 152 1.43 61.06 27.96
C VAL A 152 2.33 61.26 29.19
N LYS A 153 3.61 61.56 28.98
CA LYS A 153 4.59 61.75 30.07
C LYS A 153 4.28 62.95 30.95
N GLU A 154 3.68 64.01 30.39
CA GLU A 154 3.24 65.17 31.18
C GLU A 154 2.17 64.80 32.21
N PHE A 155 1.28 63.85 31.89
CA PHE A 155 0.13 63.49 32.73
C PHE A 155 0.28 62.14 33.46
N GLN A 156 1.19 61.25 33.04
CA GLN A 156 1.37 59.91 33.60
C GLN A 156 2.78 59.68 34.15
N LYS A 157 2.92 59.79 35.48
CA LYS A 157 4.20 59.59 36.19
C LYS A 157 4.84 58.22 35.96
N SER A 158 4.05 57.19 35.65
CA SER A 158 4.55 55.83 35.37
C SER A 158 5.38 55.73 34.09
N THR A 159 5.32 56.72 33.21
CA THR A 159 6.05 56.75 31.92
C THR A 159 7.22 57.75 31.94
N ALA A 160 7.53 58.35 33.10
CA ALA A 160 8.50 59.44 33.19
C ALA A 160 9.91 59.04 32.73
N ASP A 161 10.30 57.78 32.97
CA ASP A 161 11.60 57.23 32.62
C ASP A 161 11.66 56.69 31.18
N ASP A 162 10.51 56.59 30.48
CA ASP A 162 10.46 56.15 29.09
C ASP A 162 10.96 57.24 28.13
N SER A 163 11.53 56.84 27.00
CA SER A 163 11.72 57.78 25.88
C SER A 163 10.37 58.22 25.34
N ASP A 164 10.31 59.41 24.71
CA ASP A 164 9.05 59.91 24.12
C ASP A 164 8.50 58.91 23.09
N PHE A 165 9.37 58.25 22.33
CA PHE A 165 8.97 57.23 21.36
C PHE A 165 8.35 56.01 22.04
N VAL A 166 8.99 55.48 23.10
CA VAL A 166 8.48 54.32 23.88
C VAL A 166 7.13 54.65 24.52
N ALA A 167 7.02 55.80 25.20
CA ALA A 167 5.77 56.25 25.79
C ALA A 167 4.65 56.41 24.74
N GLY A 168 4.99 56.91 23.55
CA GLY A 168 4.09 57.00 22.41
C GLY A 168 3.62 55.62 21.94
N CYS A 169 4.55 54.73 21.58
CA CYS A 169 4.26 53.36 21.13
C CYS A 169 3.40 52.58 22.13
N ASN A 170 3.58 52.80 23.44
CA ASN A 170 2.77 52.19 24.49
C ASN A 170 1.30 52.66 24.52
N ASN A 171 0.97 53.80 23.92
CA ASN A 171 -0.34 54.43 24.06
C ASN A 171 -1.10 54.62 22.74
N ILE A 172 -0.40 54.70 21.60
CA ILE A 172 -1.06 54.89 20.31
C ILE A 172 -1.81 53.64 19.85
N THR A 173 -2.83 53.87 19.03
CA THR A 173 -3.55 52.82 18.30
C THR A 173 -4.01 53.31 16.95
N VAL A 174 -4.21 52.35 16.05
CA VAL A 174 -4.80 52.54 14.71
C VAL A 174 -6.13 51.77 14.61
N THR A 175 -6.91 52.03 13.57
CA THR A 175 -8.17 51.32 13.32
C THR A 175 -7.96 50.19 12.30
N LEU A 176 -8.81 49.16 12.35
CA LEU A 176 -8.80 48.10 11.33
C LEU A 176 -9.16 48.65 9.94
N ASP A 177 -10.07 49.62 9.88
CA ASP A 177 -10.51 50.25 8.63
C ASP A 177 -9.35 51.01 7.96
N ASP A 178 -8.60 51.82 8.71
CA ASP A 178 -7.44 52.56 8.17
C ASP A 178 -6.40 51.59 7.58
N ILE A 179 -6.15 50.46 8.26
CA ILE A 179 -5.21 49.42 7.79
C ILE A 179 -5.72 48.77 6.49
N THR A 180 -6.98 48.31 6.49
CA THR A 180 -7.55 47.58 5.36
C THR A 180 -7.73 48.47 4.14
N GLU A 181 -8.08 49.75 4.32
CA GLU A 181 -8.17 50.75 3.24
C GLU A 181 -6.80 51.04 2.64
N ALA A 182 -5.76 51.27 3.46
CA ALA A 182 -4.41 51.51 2.97
C ALA A 182 -3.87 50.34 2.13
N LEU A 183 -4.23 49.11 2.49
CA LEU A 183 -3.83 47.89 1.78
C LEU A 183 -4.57 47.64 0.46
N GLN A 184 -5.65 48.37 0.15
CA GLN A 184 -6.36 48.25 -1.14
C GLN A 184 -5.59 48.87 -2.32
N LYS A 185 -4.49 49.58 -2.06
CA LYS A 185 -3.68 50.20 -3.11
C LYS A 185 -3.01 49.13 -3.99
N SER A 186 -2.89 49.42 -5.28
CA SER A 186 -2.37 48.47 -6.28
C SER A 186 -0.95 47.95 -5.98
N CYS A 187 -0.12 48.74 -5.30
CA CYS A 187 1.24 48.35 -4.89
C CYS A 187 1.25 47.19 -3.88
N PHE A 188 0.16 46.96 -3.15
CA PHE A 188 0.05 45.89 -2.15
C PHE A 188 -0.79 44.69 -2.61
N ASN A 189 -1.43 44.76 -3.78
CA ASN A 189 -2.33 43.70 -4.26
C ASN A 189 -1.63 42.32 -4.32
N GLY A 190 -2.12 41.36 -3.52
CA GLY A 190 -1.55 40.01 -3.42
C GLY A 190 -0.15 39.95 -2.78
N LYS A 191 0.31 41.05 -2.16
CA LYS A 191 1.66 41.23 -1.60
C LYS A 191 1.67 41.50 -0.09
N TYR A 192 0.60 41.13 0.62
CA TYR A 192 0.56 41.17 2.08
C TYR A 192 -0.26 40.01 2.67
N LEU A 193 -0.03 39.72 3.94
CA LEU A 193 -0.86 38.87 4.79
C LEU A 193 -1.20 39.62 6.08
N LEU A 194 -2.44 39.46 6.53
CA LEU A 194 -2.91 39.95 7.82
C LEU A 194 -2.95 38.78 8.80
N VAL A 195 -2.28 38.92 9.93
CA VAL A 195 -2.13 37.84 10.91
C VAL A 195 -2.59 38.30 12.30
N LEU A 196 -3.50 37.55 12.91
CA LEU A 196 -4.03 37.85 14.24
C LEU A 196 -3.29 37.05 15.34
N PRO A 197 -2.67 37.69 16.34
CA PRO A 197 -2.03 37.01 17.45
C PRO A 197 -3.06 36.45 18.45
N THR A 198 -2.92 35.17 18.80
CA THR A 198 -3.94 34.45 19.59
C THR A 198 -4.03 34.94 21.03
N SER A 199 -3.01 35.59 21.59
CA SER A 199 -3.02 36.10 22.97
C SER A 199 -4.19 37.03 23.31
N ASP A 200 -4.92 37.51 22.31
CA ASP A 200 -5.86 38.62 22.45
C ASP A 200 -7.26 38.34 21.85
N TRP A 201 -7.39 37.77 20.63
CA TRP A 201 -8.71 37.62 19.99
C TRP A 201 -9.52 36.42 20.47
N ASP A 202 -8.88 35.34 20.92
CA ASP A 202 -9.54 34.11 21.39
C ASP A 202 -10.34 34.32 22.69
N ARG A 203 -10.01 35.39 23.41
CA ARG A 203 -10.68 35.88 24.62
C ARG A 203 -12.01 36.55 24.33
N ILE A 204 -12.17 37.15 23.14
CA ILE A 204 -13.42 37.80 22.71
C ILE A 204 -14.51 36.74 22.61
N SER A 205 -15.63 36.97 23.29
CA SER A 205 -16.70 35.97 23.35
C SER A 205 -17.27 35.69 21.97
N TRP A 206 -17.37 34.41 21.61
CA TRP A 206 -18.08 33.98 20.41
C TRP A 206 -19.59 34.17 20.55
N GLU A 207 -20.10 34.03 21.77
CA GLU A 207 -21.50 34.23 22.10
C GLU A 207 -21.71 35.61 22.73
N GLY A 208 -22.78 36.31 22.34
CA GLY A 208 -23.14 37.61 22.91
C GLY A 208 -22.77 38.81 22.03
N GLN A 209 -22.58 39.97 22.67
CA GLN A 209 -22.51 41.26 21.96
C GLN A 209 -21.24 41.44 21.12
N ASP A 210 -20.15 40.76 21.47
CA ASP A 210 -18.85 40.87 20.77
C ASP A 210 -18.71 39.94 19.56
N TYR A 211 -19.73 39.13 19.26
CA TYR A 211 -19.75 38.17 18.15
C TYR A 211 -19.36 38.82 16.82
N LEU A 212 -19.98 39.96 16.48
CA LEU A 212 -19.71 40.64 15.20
C LEU A 212 -18.27 41.14 15.11
N THR A 213 -17.71 41.62 16.22
CA THR A 213 -16.31 42.06 16.29
C THR A 213 -15.37 40.88 16.04
N ARG A 214 -15.54 39.77 16.76
CA ARG A 214 -14.70 38.57 16.57
C ARG A 214 -14.83 37.99 15.16
N ARG A 215 -16.06 37.95 14.63
CA ARG A 215 -16.34 37.51 13.27
C ARG A 215 -15.63 38.40 12.24
N GLN A 216 -15.76 39.72 12.33
CA GLN A 216 -15.10 40.66 11.40
C GLN A 216 -13.57 40.49 11.43
N LEU A 217 -12.97 40.38 12.62
CA LEU A 217 -11.54 40.19 12.78
C LEU A 217 -11.06 38.91 12.08
N LEU A 218 -11.70 37.79 12.36
CA LEU A 218 -11.35 36.51 11.74
C LEU A 218 -11.62 36.51 10.23
N GLN A 219 -12.71 37.12 9.76
CA GLN A 219 -12.98 37.25 8.32
C GLN A 219 -11.91 38.07 7.60
N THR A 220 -11.36 39.09 8.26
CA THR A 220 -10.33 39.98 7.69
C THR A 220 -8.93 39.36 7.71
N ALA A 221 -8.62 38.55 8.72
CA ALA A 221 -7.31 37.93 8.86
C ALA A 221 -7.09 36.79 7.85
N HIS A 222 -5.87 36.67 7.33
CA HIS A 222 -5.46 35.56 6.46
C HIS A 222 -4.94 34.37 7.27
N ALA A 223 -4.31 34.64 8.42
CA ALA A 223 -3.72 33.64 9.31
C ALA A 223 -3.84 34.09 10.77
N VAL A 224 -3.46 33.21 11.69
CA VAL A 224 -3.32 33.53 13.12
C VAL A 224 -1.91 33.20 13.60
N PHE A 225 -1.40 33.91 14.60
CA PHE A 225 -0.20 33.47 15.34
C PHE A 225 -0.65 32.66 16.56
N CYS A 226 -0.54 31.33 16.48
CA CYS A 226 -0.94 30.43 17.57
C CYS A 226 0.01 29.24 17.72
N GLY A 227 0.36 28.93 18.96
CA GLY A 227 1.04 27.69 19.32
C GLY A 227 0.15 26.72 20.12
N GLN A 228 -1.12 27.01 20.35
CA GLN A 228 -2.01 26.16 21.15
C GLN A 228 -2.83 25.21 20.25
N GLU A 229 -2.64 23.91 20.44
CA GLU A 229 -3.24 22.87 19.62
C GLU A 229 -4.78 22.94 19.54
N SER A 230 -5.46 23.23 20.65
CA SER A 230 -6.92 23.38 20.69
C SER A 230 -7.42 24.51 19.78
N THR A 231 -6.74 25.66 19.81
CA THR A 231 -7.10 26.82 18.98
C THR A 231 -6.73 26.60 17.52
N ILE A 232 -5.60 25.92 17.25
CA ILE A 232 -5.21 25.51 15.90
C ILE A 232 -6.30 24.60 15.31
N ASN A 233 -6.73 23.57 16.03
CA ASN A 233 -7.79 22.66 15.60
C ASN A 233 -9.12 23.40 15.37
N TRP A 234 -9.48 24.33 16.25
CA TRP A 234 -10.67 25.17 16.06
C TRP A 234 -10.60 26.01 14.77
N CYS A 235 -9.46 26.65 14.50
CA CYS A 235 -9.21 27.43 13.28
C CYS A 235 -9.24 26.58 11.99
N LEU A 236 -9.07 25.26 12.13
CA LEU A 236 -9.18 24.26 11.06
C LEU A 236 -10.59 23.63 10.98
N GLY A 237 -11.59 24.14 11.71
CA GLY A 237 -12.94 23.60 11.70
C GLY A 237 -13.05 22.21 12.35
N ARG A 238 -12.27 21.96 13.41
CA ARG A 238 -12.25 20.71 14.20
C ARG A 238 -12.63 20.96 15.65
N GLY A 239 -13.68 21.73 15.87
CA GLY A 239 -14.22 22.02 17.20
C GLY A 239 -15.74 21.96 17.17
N ASP A 240 -16.38 22.97 17.75
CA ASP A 240 -17.84 23.10 17.74
C ASP A 240 -18.43 23.29 16.32
N LEU A 241 -17.60 23.77 15.39
CA LEU A 241 -17.91 23.88 13.96
C LEU A 241 -17.08 22.86 13.18
N ASN A 242 -17.71 22.20 12.20
CA ASN A 242 -16.99 21.47 11.16
C ASN A 242 -16.39 22.43 10.11
N GLN A 243 -15.60 21.92 9.17
CA GLN A 243 -14.92 22.74 8.16
C GLN A 243 -15.88 23.60 7.32
N ASP A 244 -16.98 23.02 6.82
CA ASP A 244 -17.95 23.75 5.99
C ASP A 244 -18.64 24.88 6.77
N GLN A 245 -19.01 24.61 8.01
CA GLN A 245 -19.61 25.60 8.91
C GLN A 245 -18.61 26.72 9.24
N PHE A 246 -17.36 26.37 9.53
CA PHE A 246 -16.31 27.34 9.82
C PHE A 246 -16.06 28.25 8.61
N VAL A 247 -15.97 27.68 7.40
CA VAL A 247 -15.78 28.43 6.15
C VAL A 247 -17.00 29.31 5.85
N SER A 248 -18.22 28.81 6.05
CA SER A 248 -19.43 29.63 5.88
C SER A 248 -19.46 30.83 6.83
N GLU A 249 -18.92 30.68 8.04
CA GLU A 249 -18.93 31.71 9.08
C GLU A 249 -17.79 32.72 8.90
N PHE A 250 -16.57 32.25 8.62
CA PHE A 250 -15.33 33.04 8.64
C PHE A 250 -14.67 33.23 7.26
N GLY A 251 -15.25 32.66 6.21
CA GLY A 251 -14.81 32.77 4.82
C GLY A 251 -13.69 31.79 4.43
N CYS A 252 -12.82 31.40 5.36
CA CYS A 252 -11.79 30.38 5.14
C CYS A 252 -11.29 29.80 6.47
N LEU A 253 -10.70 28.61 6.40
CA LEU A 253 -9.89 28.06 7.50
C LEU A 253 -8.68 28.96 7.76
N LYS A 254 -8.23 29.05 9.01
CA LYS A 254 -7.10 29.94 9.38
C LYS A 254 -5.83 29.12 9.63
N PRO A 255 -4.81 29.23 8.76
CA PRO A 255 -3.50 28.67 9.06
C PRO A 255 -2.93 29.31 10.32
N SER A 256 -2.29 28.48 11.14
CA SER A 256 -1.63 28.95 12.35
C SER A 256 -0.14 29.07 12.12
N LEU A 257 0.34 30.30 12.02
CA LEU A 257 1.75 30.63 12.04
C LEU A 257 2.25 30.70 13.48
N HIS A 258 3.57 30.70 13.65
CA HIS A 258 4.20 31.00 14.92
C HIS A 258 5.58 31.62 14.68
N GLY A 259 6.17 32.15 15.74
CA GLY A 259 7.51 32.72 15.74
C GLY A 259 8.03 32.81 17.16
N SER A 260 9.30 33.15 17.33
CA SER A 260 9.92 33.19 18.65
C SER A 260 9.42 34.33 19.54
N ASP A 261 8.83 35.37 18.95
CA ASP A 261 8.48 36.61 19.64
C ASP A 261 9.68 37.15 20.44
N ALA A 262 10.86 37.00 19.84
CA ALA A 262 12.12 37.21 20.52
C ALA A 262 12.33 38.69 20.78
N HIS A 263 12.60 39.01 22.05
CA HIS A 263 12.98 40.34 22.51
C HIS A 263 14.44 40.38 23.00
N THR A 264 15.13 39.25 23.09
CA THR A 264 16.54 39.15 23.51
C THR A 264 17.32 38.23 22.57
N ILE A 265 18.65 38.35 22.58
CA ILE A 265 19.54 37.54 21.73
C ILE A 265 19.32 36.04 21.98
N GLU A 266 19.13 35.65 23.24
CA GLU A 266 19.00 34.24 23.63
C GLU A 266 17.74 33.58 23.04
N GLY A 267 16.68 34.37 22.87
CA GLY A 267 15.37 33.93 22.37
C GLY A 267 15.23 33.89 20.85
N LEU A 268 16.17 34.47 20.10
CA LEU A 268 16.11 34.52 18.63
C LEU A 268 15.89 33.13 18.03
N CYS A 269 14.79 32.98 17.27
CA CYS A 269 14.40 31.74 16.61
C CYS A 269 14.19 30.53 17.54
N LYS A 270 13.92 30.78 18.82
CA LYS A 270 13.65 29.75 19.83
C LYS A 270 12.27 29.96 20.46
N PRO A 271 11.18 29.57 19.78
CA PRO A 271 9.84 29.66 20.33
C PRO A 271 9.69 28.80 21.59
N GLU A 272 8.85 29.27 22.51
CA GLU A 272 8.61 28.59 23.78
C GLU A 272 8.17 27.13 23.59
N ASN A 273 8.66 26.25 24.46
CA ASN A 273 8.36 24.81 24.44
C ASN A 273 8.71 24.10 23.12
N GLY A 274 9.58 24.69 22.29
CA GLY A 274 9.99 24.11 21.00
C GLY A 274 8.88 24.10 19.96
N LYS A 275 7.92 25.03 20.04
CA LYS A 275 6.83 25.16 19.08
C LYS A 275 7.30 25.81 17.78
N PHE A 276 8.18 25.15 17.05
CA PHE A 276 8.68 25.67 15.77
C PHE A 276 7.56 25.72 14.74
N CYS A 277 7.53 26.79 13.94
CA CYS A 277 6.63 26.92 12.80
C CYS A 277 7.28 26.32 11.57
N TRP A 278 6.83 25.12 11.21
CA TRP A 278 7.22 24.44 9.98
C TRP A 278 6.25 24.82 8.88
N VAL A 279 6.78 25.28 7.75
CA VAL A 279 6.01 25.61 6.56
C VAL A 279 6.50 24.78 5.38
N LYS A 280 5.57 24.07 4.72
CA LYS A 280 5.82 23.26 3.53
C LYS A 280 5.65 24.11 2.27
N ALA A 281 6.73 24.80 1.90
CA ALA A 281 6.76 25.66 0.73
C ALA A 281 8.20 25.99 0.32
N ASP A 282 8.35 26.51 -0.90
CA ASP A 282 9.56 27.22 -1.28
C ASP A 282 9.65 28.50 -0.42
N PRO A 283 10.83 28.87 0.10
CA PRO A 283 11.03 30.05 0.95
C PRO A 283 10.93 31.34 0.11
N THR A 284 9.71 31.66 -0.30
CA THR A 284 9.29 32.82 -1.08
C THR A 284 7.96 33.33 -0.51
N PHE A 285 7.62 34.59 -0.75
CA PHE A 285 6.31 35.10 -0.31
C PHE A 285 5.14 34.40 -1.01
N GLU A 286 5.30 34.01 -2.28
CA GLU A 286 4.29 33.20 -2.99
C GLU A 286 4.11 31.82 -2.34
N GLY A 287 5.21 31.19 -1.90
CA GLY A 287 5.16 29.97 -1.11
C GLY A 287 4.43 30.16 0.22
N LEU A 288 4.66 31.28 0.91
CA LEU A 288 3.95 31.61 2.16
C LEU A 288 2.46 31.73 1.93
N LYS A 289 2.00 32.38 0.85
CA LYS A 289 0.56 32.51 0.57
C LYS A 289 -0.16 31.17 0.41
N GLN A 290 0.55 30.10 0.03
CA GLN A 290 -0.05 28.79 -0.16
C GLN A 290 -0.67 28.21 1.12
N ILE A 291 -0.19 28.64 2.30
CA ILE A 291 -0.72 28.20 3.60
C ILE A 291 -2.21 28.52 3.78
N VAL A 292 -2.73 29.54 3.10
CA VAL A 292 -4.13 29.95 3.23
C VAL A 292 -5.06 28.98 2.49
N TYR A 293 -4.58 28.31 1.44
CA TYR A 293 -5.36 27.36 0.67
C TYR A 293 -5.35 25.96 1.30
N GLU A 294 -4.22 25.53 1.85
CA GLU A 294 -4.02 24.18 2.39
C GLU A 294 -3.40 24.24 3.79
N PRO A 295 -4.05 24.88 4.78
CA PRO A 295 -3.45 25.24 6.07
C PRO A 295 -2.92 24.03 6.82
N GLU A 296 -3.69 22.95 6.84
CA GLU A 296 -3.26 21.71 7.47
C GLU A 296 -2.15 21.02 6.69
N LEU A 297 -2.11 21.06 5.36
CA LEU A 297 -1.06 20.31 4.64
C LEU A 297 0.26 21.07 4.59
N ARG A 298 0.26 22.34 5.01
CA ARG A 298 1.39 23.25 4.83
C ARG A 298 1.93 23.90 6.08
N VAL A 299 1.22 23.86 7.21
CA VAL A 299 1.72 24.44 8.47
C VAL A 299 1.64 23.44 9.62
N ARG A 300 2.75 23.28 10.34
CA ARG A 300 2.84 22.45 11.54
C ARG A 300 3.55 23.23 12.63
N ILE A 301 2.94 23.29 13.81
CA ILE A 301 3.54 23.91 14.99
C ILE A 301 3.96 22.82 15.97
N GLN A 302 5.23 22.45 15.95
CA GLN A 302 5.75 21.31 16.70
C GLN A 302 7.28 21.33 16.79
N LYS A 303 7.82 20.47 17.65
CA LYS A 303 9.27 20.37 17.87
C LYS A 303 10.00 19.64 16.76
N GLU A 304 9.51 18.46 16.39
CA GLU A 304 10.16 17.55 15.45
C GLU A 304 9.79 17.88 13.99
N ASP A 305 10.67 17.55 13.03
CA ASP A 305 10.44 17.77 11.60
C ASP A 305 9.24 16.93 11.09
N PRO A 306 8.19 17.55 10.51
CA PRO A 306 7.05 16.81 9.97
C PRO A 306 7.41 15.80 8.86
N SER A 307 8.53 15.99 8.15
CA SER A 307 8.93 15.19 6.99
C SER A 307 9.08 13.69 7.30
N GLU A 308 9.53 13.34 8.51
CA GLU A 308 9.73 11.95 8.91
C GLU A 308 8.41 11.18 9.00
N SER A 309 7.35 11.83 9.45
CA SER A 309 6.02 11.22 9.57
C SER A 309 5.31 11.01 8.22
N GLU A 310 5.77 11.68 7.16
CA GLU A 310 5.16 11.65 5.82
C GLU A 310 5.87 10.69 4.84
N THR A 311 7.07 10.20 5.17
CA THR A 311 7.92 9.49 4.20
C THR A 311 7.90 7.97 4.41
N PHE A 312 7.09 7.24 3.65
CA PHE A 312 7.04 5.76 3.67
C PHE A 312 7.92 5.11 2.60
N ALA A 313 8.05 5.73 1.43
CA ALA A 313 8.88 5.30 0.31
C ALA A 313 9.12 6.50 -0.61
N LYS A 314 10.36 6.74 -1.05
CA LYS A 314 10.67 7.86 -1.95
C LYS A 314 11.65 7.48 -3.04
N ILE A 315 11.39 7.99 -4.24
CA ILE A 315 12.38 8.10 -5.30
C ILE A 315 13.03 9.46 -5.09
N ASN A 316 14.33 9.53 -4.83
CA ASN A 316 14.97 10.83 -4.53
C ASN A 316 15.27 11.63 -5.80
N SER A 317 15.84 10.96 -6.79
CA SER A 317 16.31 11.59 -8.01
C SER A 317 16.42 10.57 -9.15
N LEU A 318 16.34 11.05 -10.38
CA LEU A 318 16.68 10.32 -11.60
C LEU A 318 17.81 11.05 -12.31
N LYS A 319 18.90 10.34 -12.58
CA LYS A 319 19.98 10.79 -13.46
C LYS A 319 19.90 10.03 -14.77
N ILE A 320 19.99 10.76 -15.88
CA ILE A 320 20.03 10.24 -17.24
C ILE A 320 21.33 10.73 -17.86
N ASP A 321 22.06 9.85 -18.53
CA ASP A 321 23.26 10.19 -19.30
C ASP A 321 23.22 9.47 -20.67
N PHE A 322 22.34 9.94 -21.55
CA PHE A 322 22.20 9.40 -22.89
C PHE A 322 23.16 10.10 -23.88
N PRO A 323 23.55 9.43 -24.97
CA PRO A 323 24.29 10.08 -26.05
C PRO A 323 23.55 11.31 -26.59
N GLN A 324 24.25 12.40 -26.87
CA GLN A 324 23.63 13.62 -27.42
C GLN A 324 22.98 13.40 -28.79
N GLU A 325 23.51 12.45 -29.56
CA GLU A 325 23.05 12.12 -30.92
C GLU A 325 22.03 10.96 -30.91
N LEU A 326 21.41 10.67 -29.76
CA LEU A 326 20.47 9.56 -29.63
C LEU A 326 19.19 9.84 -30.44
N GLU A 327 18.87 8.92 -31.35
CA GLU A 327 17.67 8.94 -32.19
C GLU A 327 16.64 7.88 -31.73
N ILE A 328 15.38 8.15 -32.04
CA ILE A 328 14.25 7.22 -31.89
C ILE A 328 13.54 7.01 -33.24
N ARG A 329 13.05 5.80 -33.47
CA ARG A 329 12.16 5.49 -34.60
C ARG A 329 10.71 5.79 -34.22
N ASP A 330 10.06 6.62 -35.04
CA ASP A 330 8.63 6.91 -34.87
C ASP A 330 7.73 5.79 -35.44
N GLU A 331 6.41 5.97 -35.34
CA GLU A 331 5.41 5.01 -35.85
C GLU A 331 5.50 4.79 -37.37
N SER A 332 6.06 5.74 -38.12
CA SER A 332 6.27 5.64 -39.57
C SER A 332 7.60 4.97 -39.93
N GLY A 333 8.46 4.74 -38.92
CA GLY A 333 9.80 4.19 -39.08
C GLY A 333 10.87 5.23 -39.44
N GLU A 334 10.51 6.52 -39.48
CA GLU A 334 11.43 7.64 -39.68
C GLU A 334 12.24 7.92 -38.42
N ARG A 335 13.41 8.51 -38.62
CA ARG A 335 14.36 8.82 -37.55
C ARG A 335 14.16 10.24 -37.09
N THR A 336 14.09 10.40 -35.78
CA THR A 336 13.96 11.71 -35.13
C THR A 336 14.82 11.76 -33.88
N ASP A 337 15.25 12.96 -33.51
CA ASP A 337 16.02 13.17 -32.28
C ASP A 337 15.20 12.74 -31.06
N PHE A 338 15.84 12.02 -30.15
CA PHE A 338 15.19 11.61 -28.92
C PHE A 338 15.07 12.78 -27.94
N CYS A 339 13.86 13.10 -27.50
CA CYS A 339 13.56 14.26 -26.65
C CYS A 339 14.25 14.32 -25.28
N LEU A 340 14.90 13.23 -24.85
CA LEU A 340 15.66 13.15 -23.59
C LEU A 340 17.15 12.82 -23.86
N ASN A 341 17.71 13.18 -25.02
CA ASN A 341 19.14 12.97 -25.32
C ASN A 341 20.07 13.86 -24.46
N GLY A 342 21.27 13.37 -24.15
CA GLY A 342 22.20 14.07 -23.25
C GLY A 342 21.99 13.75 -21.76
N THR A 343 22.49 14.65 -20.91
CA THR A 343 22.56 14.45 -19.46
C THR A 343 21.50 15.26 -18.73
N TYR A 344 20.71 14.61 -17.88
CA TYR A 344 19.68 15.23 -17.04
C TYR A 344 19.79 14.75 -15.59
N GLU A 345 19.55 15.66 -14.65
CA GLU A 345 19.38 15.35 -13.24
C GLU A 345 18.04 15.93 -12.79
N LEU A 346 17.16 15.05 -12.32
CA LEU A 346 15.79 15.35 -11.92
C LEU A 346 15.63 14.97 -10.46
N ASP A 347 15.31 15.93 -9.61
CA ASP A 347 14.91 15.66 -8.24
C ASP A 347 13.40 15.44 -8.17
N PHE A 348 12.97 14.50 -7.32
CA PHE A 348 11.56 14.28 -7.04
C PHE A 348 11.18 14.83 -5.66
N SER A 349 9.94 15.31 -5.54
CA SER A 349 9.35 15.63 -4.25
C SER A 349 9.13 14.35 -3.43
N ASN A 350 9.28 14.43 -2.11
CA ASN A 350 9.01 13.31 -1.20
C ASN A 350 7.56 12.80 -1.28
N ASN A 351 6.63 13.64 -1.73
CA ASN A 351 5.21 13.31 -1.80
C ASN A 351 4.75 13.16 -3.26
N LEU A 352 4.18 14.22 -3.82
CA LEU A 352 3.67 14.22 -5.19
C LEU A 352 4.65 14.93 -6.12
N THR A 353 5.13 14.22 -7.14
CA THR A 353 5.80 14.85 -8.28
C THR A 353 4.89 14.80 -9.50
N CYS A 354 4.57 15.97 -10.04
CA CYS A 354 3.76 16.11 -11.26
C CYS A 354 4.65 16.48 -12.45
N ILE A 355 4.66 15.65 -13.50
CA ILE A 355 5.42 15.90 -14.73
C ILE A 355 4.48 16.46 -15.79
N ILE A 356 4.65 17.73 -16.14
CA ILE A 356 3.81 18.45 -17.12
C ILE A 356 4.58 18.77 -18.40
N GLY A 357 3.87 18.86 -19.53
CA GLY A 357 4.48 19.13 -20.83
C GLY A 357 3.58 18.80 -22.01
N GLY A 358 3.89 19.35 -23.18
CA GLY A 358 3.14 19.14 -24.43
C GLY A 358 3.15 17.68 -24.92
N ARG A 359 2.31 17.36 -25.91
CA ARG A 359 2.33 16.02 -26.54
C ARG A 359 3.71 15.77 -27.17
N GLY A 360 4.26 14.57 -26.98
CA GLY A 360 5.58 14.19 -27.51
C GLY A 360 6.78 14.65 -26.67
N SER A 361 6.59 15.38 -25.56
CA SER A 361 7.70 15.90 -24.73
C SER A 361 8.38 14.86 -23.83
N GLY A 362 8.19 13.56 -24.06
CA GLY A 362 8.86 12.49 -23.28
C GLY A 362 8.28 12.16 -21.90
N LYS A 363 7.11 12.67 -21.50
CA LYS A 363 6.52 12.42 -20.15
C LYS A 363 6.34 10.94 -19.83
N SER A 364 5.65 10.19 -20.68
CA SER A 364 5.44 8.74 -20.49
C SER A 364 6.76 7.99 -20.59
N THR A 365 7.64 8.42 -21.49
CA THR A 365 8.98 7.85 -21.63
C THR A 365 9.79 7.97 -20.34
N LEU A 366 9.67 9.09 -19.63
CA LEU A 366 10.32 9.28 -18.33
C LEU A 366 9.82 8.25 -17.30
N ALA A 367 8.51 8.01 -17.22
CA ALA A 367 7.95 6.98 -16.36
C ALA A 367 8.44 5.57 -16.74
N HIS A 368 8.61 5.30 -18.04
CA HIS A 368 9.15 4.03 -18.52
C HIS A 368 10.64 3.88 -18.17
N ILE A 369 11.42 4.97 -18.17
CA ILE A 369 12.83 4.97 -17.75
C ILE A 369 12.95 4.64 -16.26
N VAL A 370 12.11 5.28 -15.42
CA VAL A 370 12.06 5.00 -13.98
C VAL A 370 11.66 3.54 -13.75
N TYR A 371 10.66 3.03 -14.48
CA TYR A 371 10.28 1.62 -14.41
C TYR A 371 11.41 0.66 -14.80
N ASN A 372 12.13 0.95 -15.88
CA ASN A 372 13.26 0.12 -16.34
C ASN A 372 14.43 0.11 -15.33
N SER A 373 14.54 1.14 -14.49
CA SER A 373 15.54 1.24 -13.42
C SER A 373 15.14 0.48 -12.15
N TRP A 374 13.87 0.05 -12.04
CA TRP A 374 13.36 -0.62 -10.86
C TRP A 374 13.76 -2.09 -10.84
N ILE A 375 14.36 -2.57 -9.74
CA ILE A 375 14.88 -3.94 -9.65
C ILE A 375 13.79 -5.03 -9.78
N ASN A 376 12.55 -4.72 -9.38
CA ASN A 376 11.42 -5.65 -9.43
C ASN A 376 10.51 -5.43 -10.64
N HIS A 377 10.99 -4.75 -11.69
CA HIS A 377 10.21 -4.57 -12.92
C HIS A 377 9.96 -5.93 -13.62
N ASP A 378 8.81 -6.06 -14.25
CA ASP A 378 8.51 -7.17 -15.16
C ASP A 378 9.19 -6.88 -16.50
N PRO A 379 10.16 -7.71 -16.93
CA PRO A 379 10.93 -7.48 -18.15
C PRO A 379 10.05 -7.42 -19.41
N ASN A 380 8.88 -8.06 -19.41
CA ASN A 380 7.98 -8.11 -20.58
C ASN A 380 6.93 -6.99 -20.59
N LYS A 381 6.79 -6.25 -19.48
CA LYS A 381 5.73 -5.23 -19.36
C LYS A 381 5.93 -4.09 -20.34
N LEU A 382 7.18 -3.65 -20.53
CA LEU A 382 7.52 -2.58 -21.50
C LEU A 382 7.25 -3.00 -22.95
N ASP A 383 7.44 -4.28 -23.29
CA ASP A 383 7.05 -4.82 -24.60
C ASP A 383 5.54 -4.82 -24.79
N THR A 384 4.81 -5.30 -23.77
CA THR A 384 3.34 -5.41 -23.79
C THR A 384 2.66 -4.05 -24.01
N ILE A 385 3.21 -3.00 -23.41
CA ILE A 385 2.68 -1.62 -23.56
C ILE A 385 3.29 -0.87 -24.75
N SER A 386 4.12 -1.52 -25.58
CA SER A 386 4.80 -0.90 -26.72
C SER A 386 5.60 0.35 -26.32
N SER A 387 6.46 0.21 -25.32
CA SER A 387 7.27 1.29 -24.77
C SER A 387 8.13 1.98 -25.85
N PRO A 388 8.19 3.32 -25.90
CA PRO A 388 9.07 4.06 -26.81
C PRO A 388 10.56 3.70 -26.66
N LEU A 389 10.95 3.20 -25.48
CA LEU A 389 12.34 2.80 -25.19
C LEU A 389 12.83 1.66 -26.09
N LEU A 390 11.93 0.83 -26.62
CA LEU A 390 12.26 -0.28 -27.51
C LEU A 390 12.66 0.19 -28.92
N ASN A 391 12.24 1.41 -29.29
CA ASN A 391 12.51 2.00 -30.59
C ASN A 391 13.76 2.90 -30.61
N LEU A 392 14.51 2.94 -29.50
CA LEU A 392 15.77 3.68 -29.41
C LEU A 392 16.87 2.98 -30.23
N GLU A 393 17.68 3.77 -30.92
CA GLU A 393 18.86 3.28 -31.67
C GLU A 393 20.04 2.95 -30.73
N MET A 394 19.81 2.02 -29.79
CA MET A 394 20.80 1.56 -28.82
C MET A 394 21.00 0.03 -28.93
N ARG A 395 22.22 -0.38 -29.31
CA ARG A 395 22.57 -1.80 -29.52
C ARG A 395 23.45 -2.35 -28.38
N PRO A 396 23.44 -3.68 -28.13
CA PRO A 396 22.61 -4.71 -28.79
C PRO A 396 21.18 -4.81 -28.24
N SER A 397 20.89 -4.22 -27.08
CA SER A 397 19.57 -4.18 -26.45
C SER A 397 19.28 -2.76 -25.96
N PRO A 398 18.20 -2.11 -26.42
CA PRO A 398 17.85 -0.76 -25.99
C PRO A 398 17.63 -0.64 -24.48
N LEU A 399 16.83 -1.53 -23.89
CA LEU A 399 16.50 -1.47 -22.45
C LEU A 399 17.72 -1.64 -21.55
N LYS A 400 18.65 -2.54 -21.90
CA LYS A 400 19.89 -2.72 -21.15
C LYS A 400 20.75 -1.46 -21.20
N LYS A 401 20.86 -0.85 -22.39
CA LYS A 401 21.63 0.38 -22.57
C LYS A 401 20.99 1.57 -21.87
N VAL A 402 19.67 1.66 -21.87
CA VAL A 402 18.94 2.65 -21.07
C VAL A 402 19.30 2.49 -19.59
N ALA A 403 19.23 1.28 -19.04
CA ALA A 403 19.58 1.01 -17.65
C ALA A 403 21.04 1.38 -17.31
N GLU A 404 21.99 1.11 -18.20
CA GLU A 404 23.41 1.51 -18.03
C GLU A 404 23.61 3.04 -18.00
N CYS A 405 22.74 3.77 -18.69
CA CYS A 405 22.77 5.23 -18.79
C CYS A 405 21.86 5.93 -17.76
N THR A 406 21.22 5.20 -16.85
CA THR A 406 20.25 5.77 -15.90
C THR A 406 20.56 5.35 -14.48
N VAL A 407 20.50 6.30 -13.55
CA VAL A 407 20.63 6.03 -12.11
C VAL A 407 19.37 6.54 -11.42
N CYS A 408 18.59 5.61 -10.88
CA CYS A 408 17.37 5.89 -10.15
C CYS A 408 17.17 4.82 -9.08
N ASP A 409 17.13 5.22 -7.81
CA ASP A 409 16.84 4.31 -6.70
C ASP A 409 15.34 4.25 -6.49
N VAL A 410 14.74 3.14 -6.94
CA VAL A 410 13.30 2.92 -6.88
C VAL A 410 13.01 1.92 -5.75
N PRO A 411 12.26 2.32 -4.71
CA PRO A 411 11.93 1.44 -3.59
C PRO A 411 11.28 0.13 -4.04
N SER A 412 11.61 -0.99 -3.39
CA SER A 412 11.11 -2.33 -3.76
C SER A 412 9.59 -2.47 -3.71
N GLN A 413 8.95 -1.70 -2.82
CA GLN A 413 7.51 -1.62 -2.59
C GLN A 413 6.78 -0.68 -3.56
N THR A 414 7.48 -0.08 -4.53
CA THR A 414 6.88 0.81 -5.52
C THR A 414 5.90 0.05 -6.41
N GLU A 415 4.78 0.68 -6.74
CA GLU A 415 3.83 0.16 -7.71
C GLU A 415 3.79 1.06 -8.95
N PHE A 416 3.96 0.46 -10.13
CA PHE A 416 3.89 1.18 -11.39
C PHE A 416 2.60 0.91 -12.14
N PHE A 417 1.86 1.98 -12.39
CA PHE A 417 0.65 1.99 -13.21
C PHE A 417 0.87 2.87 -14.42
N PHE A 418 0.86 2.27 -15.61
CA PHE A 418 0.90 3.04 -16.84
C PHE A 418 -0.51 3.51 -17.22
N GLN A 419 -0.57 4.54 -18.05
CA GLN A 419 -1.84 5.18 -18.45
C GLN A 419 -2.89 4.17 -18.95
N ASN A 420 -2.48 3.26 -19.83
CA ASN A 420 -3.39 2.27 -20.42
C ASN A 420 -3.97 1.29 -19.37
N GLU A 421 -3.21 1.00 -18.31
CA GLU A 421 -3.66 0.10 -17.24
C GLU A 421 -4.71 0.76 -16.36
N ILE A 422 -4.50 2.04 -16.01
CA ILE A 422 -5.47 2.82 -15.23
C ILE A 422 -6.76 2.98 -16.03
N GLU A 423 -6.67 3.29 -17.32
CA GLU A 423 -7.84 3.38 -18.20
C GLU A 423 -8.58 2.04 -18.34
N HIS A 424 -7.85 0.93 -18.45
CA HIS A 424 -8.46 -0.40 -18.55
C HIS A 424 -9.15 -0.79 -17.25
N ALA A 425 -8.50 -0.60 -16.11
CA ALA A 425 -9.08 -0.84 -14.79
C ALA A 425 -10.33 0.02 -14.58
N ALA A 426 -10.30 1.30 -14.94
CA ALA A 426 -11.47 2.18 -14.82
C ALA A 426 -12.67 1.74 -15.67
N LYS A 427 -12.45 1.02 -16.78
CA LYS A 427 -13.50 0.55 -17.70
C LYS A 427 -13.96 -0.89 -17.42
N ASN A 428 -13.21 -1.67 -16.65
CA ASN A 428 -13.47 -3.09 -16.43
C ASN A 428 -13.47 -3.43 -14.94
N ILE A 429 -14.65 -3.81 -14.43
CA ILE A 429 -14.83 -4.14 -13.01
C ILE A 429 -13.96 -5.30 -12.55
N VAL A 430 -13.71 -6.31 -13.40
CA VAL A 430 -12.85 -7.46 -13.05
C VAL A 430 -11.41 -7.00 -12.88
N SER A 431 -10.94 -6.13 -13.79
CA SER A 431 -9.58 -5.57 -13.73
C SER A 431 -9.40 -4.63 -12.53
N MET A 432 -10.41 -3.80 -12.23
CA MET A 432 -10.44 -2.98 -11.02
C MET A 432 -10.42 -3.83 -9.75
N SER A 433 -11.26 -4.88 -9.68
CA SER A 433 -11.31 -5.78 -8.54
C SER A 433 -9.98 -6.48 -8.31
N ALA A 434 -9.33 -6.99 -9.37
CA ALA A 434 -8.00 -7.59 -9.27
C ALA A 434 -6.97 -6.59 -8.72
N LEU A 435 -6.98 -5.36 -9.23
CA LEU A 435 -6.08 -4.27 -8.81
C LEU A 435 -6.27 -3.89 -7.33
N ILE A 436 -7.51 -3.93 -6.83
CA ILE A 436 -7.85 -3.72 -5.41
C ILE A 436 -7.41 -4.93 -4.58
N SER A 437 -7.73 -6.16 -5.00
CA SER A 437 -7.37 -7.39 -4.30
C SER A 437 -5.88 -7.50 -4.06
N THR A 438 -5.05 -7.27 -5.09
CA THR A 438 -3.58 -7.30 -4.96
C THR A 438 -3.07 -6.29 -3.93
N ARG A 439 -3.68 -5.11 -3.83
CA ARG A 439 -3.31 -4.11 -2.81
C ARG A 439 -3.74 -4.55 -1.41
N LEU A 440 -4.93 -5.12 -1.26
CA LEU A 440 -5.39 -5.65 0.02
C LEU A 440 -4.50 -6.80 0.49
N GLU A 441 -4.09 -7.68 -0.41
CA GLU A 441 -3.13 -8.77 -0.14
C GLU A 441 -1.79 -8.20 0.34
N ARG A 442 -1.23 -7.20 -0.34
CA ARG A 442 -0.01 -6.52 0.12
C ARG A 442 -0.19 -5.82 1.46
N LEU A 443 -1.27 -5.07 1.63
CA LEU A 443 -1.60 -4.36 2.87
C LEU A 443 -1.76 -5.33 4.05
N SER A 444 -2.20 -6.56 3.79
CA SER A 444 -2.36 -7.63 4.77
C SER A 444 -1.02 -8.15 5.29
N SER A 445 0.00 -8.19 4.43
CA SER A 445 1.35 -8.66 4.76
C SER A 445 2.25 -7.60 5.42
N LEU A 446 1.85 -6.33 5.41
CA LEU A 446 2.63 -5.24 6.01
C LEU A 446 2.72 -5.41 7.54
N GLY A 447 3.94 -5.50 8.05
CA GLY A 447 4.23 -5.69 9.49
C GLY A 447 4.68 -7.09 9.88
N GLY A 448 4.92 -7.98 8.90
CA GLY A 448 5.47 -9.32 9.15
C GLY A 448 4.44 -10.34 9.65
N GLY A 449 3.14 -10.03 9.55
CA GLY A 449 2.04 -10.95 9.83
C GLY A 449 1.69 -11.84 8.63
N ASP A 450 0.76 -12.77 8.85
CA ASP A 450 0.26 -13.68 7.81
C ASP A 450 -0.51 -12.92 6.73
N GLY A 451 -0.01 -12.94 5.49
CA GLY A 451 -0.75 -12.38 4.36
C GLY A 451 -1.97 -13.21 4.01
N LEU A 452 -3.02 -12.58 3.47
CA LEU A 452 -4.24 -13.27 3.01
C LEU A 452 -3.94 -14.40 2.01
N ASP A 453 -2.96 -14.21 1.11
CA ASP A 453 -2.58 -15.24 0.14
C ASP A 453 -1.87 -16.43 0.79
N ALA A 454 -0.96 -16.18 1.72
CA ALA A 454 -0.29 -17.25 2.46
C ALA A 454 -1.31 -18.09 3.25
N LEU A 455 -2.31 -17.43 3.87
CA LEU A 455 -3.40 -18.14 4.54
C LEU A 455 -4.23 -19.00 3.59
N ARG A 456 -4.50 -18.51 2.37
CA ARG A 456 -5.21 -19.29 1.34
C ARG A 456 -4.41 -20.50 0.88
N GLU A 457 -3.10 -20.38 0.69
CA GLU A 457 -2.21 -21.48 0.30
C GLU A 457 -2.10 -22.55 1.42
N ASP A 458 -1.94 -22.12 2.67
CA ASP A 458 -1.94 -22.99 3.85
C ASP A 458 -3.26 -23.80 3.95
N TRP A 459 -4.38 -23.12 3.70
CA TRP A 459 -5.71 -23.74 3.72
C TRP A 459 -5.94 -24.71 2.55
N ALA A 460 -5.50 -24.34 1.34
CA ALA A 460 -5.60 -25.21 0.16
C ALA A 460 -4.86 -26.54 0.40
N THR A 461 -3.69 -26.48 1.03
CA THR A 461 -2.90 -27.67 1.39
C THR A 461 -3.62 -28.54 2.43
N SER A 462 -4.23 -27.90 3.42
CA SER A 462 -4.96 -28.61 4.50
C SER A 462 -6.26 -29.25 4.01
N SER A 463 -6.95 -28.60 3.08
CA SER A 463 -8.22 -29.09 2.53
C SER A 463 -8.05 -30.25 1.54
N GLY A 464 -6.92 -30.33 0.82
CA GLY A 464 -6.65 -31.44 -0.11
C GLY A 464 -6.71 -32.84 0.54
N ARG A 465 -6.37 -32.97 1.82
CA ARG A 465 -6.44 -34.25 2.55
C ARG A 465 -7.86 -34.79 2.74
N ILE A 466 -8.85 -33.90 2.81
CA ILE A 466 -10.26 -34.31 2.87
C ILE A 466 -10.76 -34.73 1.50
N ASP A 467 -10.32 -34.04 0.44
CA ASP A 467 -10.65 -34.43 -0.92
C ASP A 467 -10.11 -35.84 -1.26
N GLU A 468 -8.89 -36.16 -0.81
CA GLU A 468 -8.32 -37.52 -0.91
C GLU A 468 -9.14 -38.57 -0.15
N LEU A 469 -9.67 -38.22 1.03
CA LEU A 469 -10.49 -39.11 1.83
C LEU A 469 -11.86 -39.38 1.18
N ILE A 470 -12.45 -38.37 0.54
CA ILE A 470 -13.70 -38.49 -0.22
C ILE A 470 -13.48 -39.39 -1.44
N ASP A 471 -12.42 -39.15 -2.22
CA ASP A 471 -12.10 -40.00 -3.39
C ASP A 471 -11.84 -41.45 -2.95
N ALA A 472 -11.13 -41.66 -1.84
CA ALA A 472 -10.93 -43.00 -1.30
C ALA A 472 -12.24 -43.70 -0.93
N TYR A 473 -13.20 -42.98 -0.34
CA TYR A 473 -14.51 -43.55 -0.03
C TYR A 473 -15.27 -43.97 -1.29
N ASP A 474 -15.35 -43.09 -2.29
CA ASP A 474 -16.05 -43.38 -3.56
C ASP A 474 -15.41 -44.57 -4.29
N ARG A 475 -14.07 -44.65 -4.26
CA ARG A 475 -13.32 -45.79 -4.82
C ARG A 475 -13.58 -47.08 -4.07
N LEU A 476 -13.60 -47.06 -2.74
CA LEU A 476 -13.92 -48.24 -1.94
C LEU A 476 -15.32 -48.79 -2.26
N ALA A 477 -16.32 -47.90 -2.32
CA ALA A 477 -17.69 -48.29 -2.64
C ALA A 477 -17.79 -48.92 -4.04
N ALA A 478 -17.15 -48.31 -5.04
CA ALA A 478 -17.13 -48.86 -6.40
C ALA A 478 -16.45 -50.24 -6.47
N ILE A 479 -15.30 -50.40 -5.82
CA ILE A 479 -14.54 -51.65 -5.79
C ILE A 479 -15.33 -52.76 -5.06
N ASP A 480 -15.99 -52.44 -3.94
CA ASP A 480 -16.81 -53.41 -3.21
C ASP A 480 -18.02 -53.88 -4.03
N ALA A 481 -18.65 -52.99 -4.79
CA ALA A 481 -19.72 -53.37 -5.72
C ALA A 481 -19.22 -54.33 -6.83
N GLU A 482 -18.02 -54.10 -7.38
CA GLU A 482 -17.40 -54.99 -8.36
C GLU A 482 -17.10 -56.37 -7.77
N ILE A 483 -16.51 -56.42 -6.56
CA ILE A 483 -16.22 -57.66 -5.85
C ILE A 483 -17.50 -58.45 -5.57
N ASN A 484 -18.53 -57.79 -5.05
CA ASN A 484 -19.81 -58.43 -4.72
C ASN A 484 -20.45 -59.05 -5.96
N LYS A 485 -20.50 -58.31 -7.08
CA LYS A 485 -21.02 -58.80 -8.35
C LYS A 485 -20.24 -60.00 -8.89
N ALA A 486 -18.91 -59.96 -8.84
CA ALA A 486 -18.07 -61.09 -9.25
C ALA A 486 -18.32 -62.32 -8.36
N GLN A 487 -18.49 -62.12 -7.05
CA GLN A 487 -18.75 -63.18 -6.08
C GLN A 487 -20.12 -63.86 -6.31
N GLU A 488 -21.16 -63.09 -6.65
CA GLU A 488 -22.47 -63.63 -7.03
C GLU A 488 -22.41 -64.48 -8.30
N ASN A 489 -21.66 -64.03 -9.31
CA ASN A 489 -21.44 -64.78 -10.54
C ASN A 489 -20.72 -66.12 -10.27
N ILE A 490 -19.67 -66.10 -9.43
CA ILE A 490 -18.98 -67.32 -9.00
C ILE A 490 -19.95 -68.28 -8.30
N ASN A 491 -20.77 -67.78 -7.38
CA ASN A 491 -21.74 -68.60 -6.65
C ASN A 491 -22.78 -69.24 -7.58
N THR A 492 -23.20 -68.51 -8.62
CA THR A 492 -24.14 -69.00 -9.64
C THR A 492 -23.53 -70.11 -10.48
N LEU A 493 -22.30 -69.91 -10.97
CA LEU A 493 -21.57 -70.90 -11.75
C LEU A 493 -21.28 -72.18 -10.93
N LYS A 494 -20.87 -72.03 -9.67
CA LYS A 494 -20.64 -73.18 -8.76
C LYS A 494 -21.91 -74.02 -8.59
N LYS A 495 -23.06 -73.38 -8.31
CA LYS A 495 -24.37 -74.06 -8.19
C LYS A 495 -24.77 -74.81 -9.46
N GLN A 496 -24.52 -74.25 -10.64
CA GLN A 496 -24.84 -74.90 -11.93
C GLN A 496 -24.00 -76.17 -12.15
N THR A 497 -22.73 -76.16 -11.73
CA THR A 497 -21.84 -77.31 -11.93
C THR A 497 -22.10 -78.49 -10.98
N GLU A 498 -22.67 -78.26 -9.79
CA GLU A 498 -22.97 -79.30 -8.79
C GLU A 498 -24.18 -80.18 -9.13
N ILE A 499 -24.99 -79.79 -10.12
CA ILE A 499 -26.25 -80.48 -10.50
C ILE A 499 -25.96 -81.85 -11.14
N ILE A 500 -24.80 -82.04 -11.78
CA ILE A 500 -24.46 -83.27 -12.51
C ILE A 500 -23.68 -84.24 -11.60
N LYS A 501 -24.34 -85.29 -11.10
CA LYS A 501 -23.79 -86.22 -10.10
C LYS A 501 -22.89 -87.34 -10.65
N SER A 502 -22.61 -87.39 -11.93
CA SER A 502 -21.89 -88.50 -12.57
C SER A 502 -20.40 -88.52 -12.21
N GLU A 503 -19.86 -89.70 -11.90
CA GLU A 503 -18.46 -89.84 -11.47
C GLU A 503 -17.45 -89.49 -12.58
N GLU A 504 -17.73 -89.91 -13.82
CA GLU A 504 -16.92 -89.57 -15.00
C GLU A 504 -16.88 -88.07 -15.31
N TYR A 505 -18.00 -87.36 -15.06
CA TYR A 505 -18.06 -85.90 -15.19
C TYR A 505 -17.22 -85.21 -14.12
N LYS A 506 -17.32 -85.68 -12.87
CA LYS A 506 -16.52 -85.14 -11.76
C LYS A 506 -15.02 -85.35 -11.97
N GLU A 507 -14.60 -86.50 -12.51
CA GLU A 507 -13.18 -86.76 -12.78
C GLU A 507 -12.64 -85.84 -13.89
N LEU A 508 -13.39 -85.66 -14.99
CA LEU A 508 -13.03 -84.70 -16.05
C LEU A 508 -13.02 -83.26 -15.52
N GLN A 509 -14.03 -82.89 -14.72
CA GLN A 509 -14.13 -81.57 -14.10
C GLN A 509 -12.98 -81.30 -13.12
N SER A 510 -12.54 -82.31 -12.35
CA SER A 510 -11.38 -82.20 -11.45
C SER A 510 -10.09 -81.94 -12.22
N LYS A 511 -9.82 -82.73 -13.28
CA LYS A 511 -8.64 -82.55 -14.15
C LYS A 511 -8.65 -81.20 -14.87
N ILE A 512 -9.83 -80.76 -15.33
CA ILE A 512 -10.03 -79.41 -15.89
C ILE A 512 -9.74 -78.36 -14.82
N GLY A 513 -10.21 -78.54 -13.60
CA GLY A 513 -9.98 -77.64 -12.47
C GLY A 513 -8.49 -77.48 -12.12
N GLU A 514 -7.74 -78.58 -12.06
CA GLU A 514 -6.29 -78.58 -11.82
C GLU A 514 -5.52 -77.82 -12.91
N LEU A 515 -5.78 -78.11 -14.19
CA LEU A 515 -5.12 -77.41 -15.31
C LEU A 515 -5.52 -75.94 -15.37
N THR A 516 -6.79 -75.63 -15.11
CA THR A 516 -7.27 -74.26 -15.06
C THR A 516 -6.58 -73.49 -13.94
N SER A 517 -6.38 -74.11 -12.77
CA SER A 517 -5.63 -73.49 -11.67
C SER A 517 -4.21 -73.16 -12.08
N LYS A 518 -3.46 -74.10 -12.69
CA LYS A 518 -2.08 -73.85 -13.12
C LYS A 518 -1.97 -72.74 -14.17
N ILE A 519 -2.92 -72.67 -15.09
CA ILE A 519 -3.00 -71.60 -16.10
C ILE A 519 -3.31 -70.26 -15.43
N ALA A 520 -4.26 -70.23 -14.50
CA ALA A 520 -4.63 -69.04 -13.75
C ALA A 520 -3.46 -68.55 -12.88
N ASP A 521 -2.77 -69.43 -12.17
CA ASP A 521 -1.63 -69.11 -11.30
C ASP A 521 -0.51 -68.44 -12.11
N PHE A 522 -0.17 -68.97 -13.28
CA PHE A 522 0.83 -68.37 -14.16
C PHE A 522 0.36 -67.03 -14.75
N LYS A 523 -0.91 -66.93 -15.15
CA LYS A 523 -1.50 -65.66 -15.65
C LYS A 523 -1.48 -64.58 -14.56
N SER A 524 -1.79 -64.95 -13.32
CA SER A 524 -1.74 -64.09 -12.13
C SER A 524 -0.30 -63.62 -11.85
N TYR A 525 0.66 -64.55 -11.83
CA TYR A 525 2.09 -64.26 -11.70
C TYR A 525 2.59 -63.30 -12.78
N LYS A 526 2.22 -63.52 -14.04
CA LYS A 526 2.54 -62.63 -15.15
C LYS A 526 1.96 -61.23 -14.96
N THR A 527 0.69 -61.14 -14.54
CA THR A 527 0.02 -59.87 -14.30
C THR A 527 0.72 -59.08 -13.18
N ASP A 528 1.07 -59.74 -12.08
CA ASP A 528 1.77 -59.13 -10.95
C ASP A 528 3.17 -58.65 -11.35
N PHE A 529 3.90 -59.46 -12.13
CA PHE A 529 5.19 -59.09 -12.70
C PHE A 529 5.09 -57.82 -13.56
N GLU A 530 4.16 -57.79 -14.53
CA GLU A 530 3.98 -56.65 -15.43
C GLU A 530 3.60 -55.37 -14.66
N LYS A 531 2.73 -55.49 -13.64
CA LYS A 531 2.36 -54.37 -12.76
C LYS A 531 3.56 -53.86 -11.97
N LEU A 532 4.38 -54.75 -11.42
CA LEU A 532 5.55 -54.37 -10.63
C LEU A 532 6.60 -53.66 -11.48
N ILE A 533 6.89 -54.17 -12.68
CA ILE A 533 7.81 -53.52 -13.63
C ILE A 533 7.33 -52.12 -13.98
N LYS A 534 6.04 -51.94 -14.30
CA LYS A 534 5.47 -50.62 -14.57
C LYS A 534 5.61 -49.67 -13.38
N LYS A 535 5.41 -50.15 -12.14
CA LYS A 535 5.59 -49.32 -10.93
C LYS A 535 7.04 -48.87 -10.77
N ILE A 536 8.02 -49.75 -10.99
CA ILE A 536 9.45 -49.41 -10.94
C ILE A 536 9.81 -48.36 -12.01
N GLU A 537 9.28 -48.50 -13.22
CA GLU A 537 9.51 -47.54 -14.32
C GLU A 537 8.90 -46.16 -14.03
N SER A 538 7.65 -46.12 -13.55
CA SER A 538 6.99 -44.86 -13.17
C SER A 538 7.72 -44.15 -12.03
N LEU A 539 8.18 -44.90 -11.01
CA LEU A 539 8.96 -44.35 -9.91
C LEU A 539 10.29 -43.75 -10.40
N SER A 540 10.99 -44.48 -11.27
CA SER A 540 12.25 -44.02 -11.86
C SER A 540 12.05 -42.76 -12.70
N SER A 541 10.95 -42.68 -13.46
CA SER A 541 10.58 -41.48 -14.23
C SER A 541 10.28 -40.28 -13.35
N ALA A 542 9.49 -40.46 -12.28
CA ALA A 542 9.16 -39.41 -11.33
C ALA A 542 10.43 -38.86 -10.65
N ILE A 543 11.33 -39.75 -10.22
CA ILE A 543 12.62 -39.38 -9.65
C ILE A 543 13.44 -38.51 -10.62
N ASN A 544 13.51 -38.90 -11.90
CA ASN A 544 14.26 -38.17 -12.92
C ASN A 544 13.70 -36.77 -13.24
N GLN A 545 12.43 -36.48 -12.91
CA GLN A 545 11.83 -35.16 -13.11
C GLN A 545 12.16 -34.17 -11.99
N LEU A 546 12.66 -34.66 -10.84
CA LEU A 546 13.04 -33.83 -9.71
C LEU A 546 14.33 -33.05 -10.02
N LYS A 547 14.27 -31.71 -9.99
CA LYS A 547 15.43 -30.83 -10.24
C LYS A 547 16.27 -30.59 -8.98
N TRP A 548 16.91 -31.64 -8.47
CA TRP A 548 17.72 -31.54 -7.26
C TRP A 548 19.17 -31.16 -7.56
N THR A 549 19.74 -30.32 -6.70
CA THR A 549 21.16 -29.94 -6.75
C THR A 549 22.01 -30.89 -5.90
N ASP A 550 23.34 -30.84 -6.09
CA ASP A 550 24.27 -31.70 -5.36
C ASP A 550 24.17 -31.47 -3.83
N ASP A 551 24.00 -30.21 -3.40
CA ASP A 551 23.84 -29.82 -1.99
C ASP A 551 22.53 -30.34 -1.37
N GLN A 552 21.53 -30.63 -2.19
CA GLN A 552 20.24 -31.18 -1.77
C GLN A 552 20.26 -32.72 -1.72
N GLY A 553 21.35 -33.38 -2.11
CA GLY A 553 21.50 -34.84 -1.97
C GLY A 553 21.32 -35.65 -3.26
N LYS A 554 21.64 -35.08 -4.43
CA LYS A 554 21.55 -35.75 -5.75
C LYS A 554 22.25 -37.12 -5.81
N ALA A 555 23.41 -37.28 -5.16
CA ALA A 555 24.15 -38.55 -5.13
C ALA A 555 23.34 -39.71 -4.50
N THR A 556 22.50 -39.41 -3.52
CA THR A 556 21.62 -40.39 -2.88
C THR A 556 20.52 -40.85 -3.85
N LEU A 557 19.95 -39.92 -4.63
CA LEU A 557 18.95 -40.22 -5.67
C LEU A 557 19.53 -41.12 -6.77
N ASP A 558 20.73 -40.81 -7.25
CA ASP A 558 21.41 -41.60 -8.27
C ASP A 558 21.67 -43.04 -7.77
N SER A 559 22.08 -43.20 -6.50
CA SER A 559 22.24 -44.52 -5.89
C SER A 559 20.93 -45.30 -5.80
N LEU A 560 19.80 -44.64 -5.52
CA LEU A 560 18.49 -45.28 -5.44
C LEU A 560 18.00 -45.73 -6.83
N LEU A 561 18.22 -44.91 -7.87
CA LEU A 561 17.90 -45.27 -9.26
C LEU A 561 18.67 -46.53 -9.69
N GLN A 562 19.94 -46.64 -9.33
CA GLN A 562 20.73 -47.84 -9.64
C GLN A 562 20.17 -49.10 -8.95
N ILE A 563 19.78 -48.98 -7.68
CA ILE A 563 19.15 -50.09 -6.94
C ILE A 563 17.85 -50.53 -7.63
N LEU A 564 17.02 -49.59 -8.09
CA LEU A 564 15.77 -49.90 -8.79
C LEU A 564 16.02 -50.66 -10.09
N GLU A 565 17.01 -50.25 -10.88
CA GLU A 565 17.35 -50.90 -12.15
C GLU A 565 17.93 -52.31 -11.96
N ASP A 566 18.73 -52.51 -10.92
CA ASP A 566 19.27 -53.82 -10.56
C ASP A 566 18.14 -54.81 -10.19
N HIS A 567 17.19 -54.37 -9.35
CA HIS A 567 16.03 -55.19 -8.98
C HIS A 567 15.12 -55.47 -10.18
N LYS A 568 14.90 -54.48 -11.06
CA LYS A 568 14.14 -54.66 -12.31
C LYS A 568 14.74 -55.77 -13.17
N SER A 569 16.07 -55.75 -13.34
CA SER A 569 16.80 -56.77 -14.11
C SER A 569 16.70 -58.16 -13.49
N GLN A 570 16.81 -58.27 -12.16
CA GLN A 570 16.64 -59.54 -11.44
C GLN A 570 15.22 -60.11 -11.60
N LEU A 571 14.20 -59.26 -11.50
CA LEU A 571 12.80 -59.66 -11.68
C LEU A 571 12.54 -60.17 -13.11
N GLN A 572 13.07 -59.49 -14.13
CA GLN A 572 12.94 -59.90 -15.53
C GLN A 572 13.55 -61.29 -15.76
N ALA A 573 14.77 -61.52 -15.28
CA ALA A 573 15.44 -62.82 -15.44
C ALA A 573 14.68 -63.96 -14.74
N ALA A 574 14.10 -63.70 -13.57
CA ALA A 574 13.27 -64.67 -12.85
C ALA A 574 11.97 -64.99 -13.61
N PHE A 575 11.32 -63.96 -14.17
CA PHE A 575 10.10 -64.11 -14.97
C PHE A 575 10.36 -64.91 -16.26
N ASP A 576 11.42 -64.60 -16.99
CA ASP A 576 11.77 -65.28 -18.25
C ASP A 576 11.96 -66.78 -18.03
N LYS A 577 12.63 -67.16 -16.92
CA LYS A 577 12.80 -68.56 -16.53
C LYS A 577 11.45 -69.25 -16.25
N SER A 578 10.61 -68.64 -15.41
CA SER A 578 9.28 -69.17 -15.07
C SER A 578 8.37 -69.29 -16.30
N SER A 579 8.47 -68.33 -17.23
CA SER A 579 7.73 -68.35 -18.49
C SER A 579 8.14 -69.49 -19.41
N ALA A 580 9.45 -69.78 -19.51
CA ALA A 580 9.95 -70.92 -20.27
C ALA A 580 9.47 -72.26 -19.68
N ASP A 581 9.54 -72.40 -18.35
CA ASP A 581 9.06 -73.59 -17.63
C ASP A 581 7.55 -73.82 -17.84
N TYR A 582 6.75 -72.75 -17.83
CA TYR A 582 5.31 -72.82 -18.10
C TYR A 582 4.99 -73.26 -19.54
N GLN A 583 5.68 -72.69 -20.54
CA GLN A 583 5.46 -73.02 -21.94
C GLN A 583 5.77 -74.49 -22.24
N ALA A 584 6.81 -75.06 -21.62
CA ALA A 584 7.19 -76.47 -21.80
C ALA A 584 6.12 -77.47 -21.35
N GLN A 585 5.17 -77.07 -20.50
CA GLN A 585 4.14 -77.96 -19.95
C GLN A 585 2.87 -78.05 -20.82
N GLU A 586 2.71 -77.17 -21.82
CA GLU A 586 1.56 -77.14 -22.74
C GLU A 586 0.17 -77.16 -22.06
N TYR A 587 0.06 -76.60 -20.85
CA TYR A 587 -1.18 -76.61 -20.06
C TYR A 587 -2.43 -76.12 -20.84
N PRO A 588 -2.37 -75.04 -21.65
CA PRO A 588 -3.52 -74.60 -22.45
C PRO A 588 -3.99 -75.66 -23.46
N GLY A 589 -3.07 -76.34 -24.14
CA GLY A 589 -3.40 -77.38 -25.11
C GLY A 589 -4.04 -78.60 -24.45
N LEU A 590 -3.55 -78.98 -23.26
CA LEU A 590 -4.14 -80.05 -22.45
C LEU A 590 -5.55 -79.69 -21.96
N LEU A 591 -5.76 -78.43 -21.55
CA LEU A 591 -7.08 -77.94 -21.12
C LEU A 591 -8.10 -77.98 -22.27
N THR A 592 -7.73 -77.50 -23.47
CA THR A 592 -8.63 -77.52 -24.64
C THR A 592 -9.09 -78.93 -24.97
N LYS A 593 -8.19 -79.92 -24.91
CA LYS A 593 -8.53 -81.32 -25.17
C LYS A 593 -9.51 -81.88 -24.15
N LEU A 594 -9.33 -81.57 -22.86
CA LEU A 594 -10.26 -82.02 -21.82
C LEU A 594 -11.62 -81.30 -21.87
N GLN A 595 -11.64 -80.01 -22.22
CA GLN A 595 -12.88 -79.25 -22.46
C GLN A 595 -13.66 -79.79 -23.67
N GLN A 596 -12.97 -80.25 -24.72
CA GLN A 596 -13.63 -80.94 -25.83
C GLN A 596 -14.25 -82.27 -25.37
N ASN A 597 -13.51 -83.07 -24.58
CA ASN A 597 -14.01 -84.35 -24.05
C ASN A 597 -15.24 -84.16 -23.15
N ILE A 598 -15.24 -83.18 -22.24
CA ILE A 598 -16.40 -82.89 -21.38
C ILE A 598 -17.57 -82.33 -22.21
N GLY A 599 -17.29 -81.57 -23.26
CA GLY A 599 -18.30 -81.05 -24.18
C GLY A 599 -18.99 -82.15 -24.99
N GLU A 600 -18.24 -83.13 -25.50
CA GLU A 600 -18.76 -84.32 -26.19
C GLU A 600 -19.60 -85.19 -25.24
N TYR A 601 -19.14 -85.34 -24.00
CA TYR A 601 -19.87 -86.04 -22.94
C TYR A 601 -21.23 -85.39 -22.60
N LEU A 602 -21.28 -84.07 -22.48
CA LEU A 602 -22.51 -83.33 -22.19
C LEU A 602 -23.49 -83.33 -23.38
N LYS A 603 -22.98 -83.25 -24.63
CA LYS A 603 -23.79 -83.37 -25.85
C LYS A 603 -24.47 -84.73 -25.97
N ALA A 604 -23.76 -85.81 -25.64
CA ALA A 604 -24.31 -87.17 -25.65
C ALA A 604 -25.49 -87.38 -24.68
N ARG A 605 -25.67 -86.48 -23.70
CA ARG A 605 -26.77 -86.51 -22.72
C ARG A 605 -27.89 -85.50 -22.99
N GLY A 606 -27.91 -84.88 -24.17
CA GLY A 606 -29.04 -84.08 -24.65
C GLY A 606 -29.08 -82.64 -24.13
N LEU A 607 -27.99 -82.09 -23.58
CA LEU A 607 -27.91 -80.66 -23.25
C LEU A 607 -27.82 -79.80 -24.52
N SER A 608 -28.36 -78.59 -24.46
CA SER A 608 -28.23 -77.61 -25.55
C SER A 608 -26.76 -77.21 -25.76
N PRO A 609 -26.36 -76.84 -26.99
CA PRO A 609 -24.99 -76.40 -27.27
C PRO A 609 -24.50 -75.26 -26.35
N GLU A 610 -25.40 -74.36 -25.97
CA GLU A 610 -25.14 -73.23 -25.07
C GLU A 610 -24.80 -73.70 -23.65
N ASN A 611 -25.61 -74.59 -23.07
CA ASN A 611 -25.36 -75.15 -21.73
C ASN A 611 -24.11 -76.03 -21.69
N VAL A 612 -23.81 -76.74 -22.77
CA VAL A 612 -22.58 -77.54 -22.92
C VAL A 612 -21.34 -76.65 -22.84
N GLN A 613 -21.35 -75.53 -23.55
CA GLN A 613 -20.22 -74.60 -23.57
C GLN A 613 -20.05 -73.90 -22.21
N GLU A 614 -21.15 -73.48 -21.60
CA GLU A 614 -21.13 -72.81 -20.30
C GLU A 614 -20.58 -73.71 -19.18
N LEU A 615 -21.01 -74.97 -19.12
CA LEU A 615 -20.53 -75.94 -18.13
C LEU A 615 -19.09 -76.40 -18.40
N ALA A 616 -18.71 -76.60 -19.67
CA ALA A 616 -17.34 -76.97 -20.03
C ALA A 616 -16.31 -75.88 -19.69
N GLN A 617 -16.73 -74.61 -19.68
CA GLN A 617 -15.90 -73.45 -19.38
C GLN A 617 -16.10 -72.89 -17.97
N ALA A 618 -17.00 -73.46 -17.17
CA ALA A 618 -17.38 -72.92 -15.86
C ALA A 618 -16.17 -72.77 -14.91
N ASN A 619 -15.29 -73.77 -14.82
CA ASN A 619 -14.08 -73.69 -14.00
C ASN A 619 -13.12 -72.58 -14.47
N THR A 620 -13.04 -72.35 -15.79
CA THR A 620 -12.23 -71.27 -16.37
C THR A 620 -12.81 -69.90 -16.02
N LYS A 621 -14.12 -69.71 -16.20
CA LYS A 621 -14.82 -68.46 -15.83
C LYS A 621 -14.75 -68.18 -14.32
N ILE A 622 -14.89 -69.21 -13.48
CA ILE A 622 -14.74 -69.07 -12.02
C ILE A 622 -13.34 -68.58 -11.68
N LYS A 623 -12.30 -69.16 -12.29
CA LYS A 623 -10.92 -68.73 -12.04
C LYS A 623 -10.61 -67.32 -12.57
N GLU A 624 -11.23 -66.92 -13.67
CA GLU A 624 -11.14 -65.55 -14.17
C GLU A 624 -11.78 -64.55 -13.22
N LEU A 625 -12.99 -64.84 -12.71
CA LEU A 625 -13.68 -64.02 -11.71
C LEU A 625 -12.93 -63.99 -10.36
N GLU A 626 -12.34 -65.11 -9.92
CA GLU A 626 -11.51 -65.15 -8.71
C GLU A 626 -10.26 -64.24 -8.84
N GLU A 627 -9.66 -64.18 -10.03
CA GLU A 627 -8.55 -63.27 -10.31
C GLU A 627 -9.01 -61.81 -10.41
N GLU A 628 -10.18 -61.52 -11.00
CA GLU A 628 -10.78 -60.19 -10.98
C GLU A 628 -10.99 -59.69 -9.54
N ILE A 629 -11.55 -60.53 -8.66
CA ILE A 629 -11.70 -60.21 -7.22
C ILE A 629 -10.34 -59.95 -6.57
N ARG A 630 -9.32 -60.78 -6.83
CA ARG A 630 -7.98 -60.58 -6.26
C ARG A 630 -7.39 -59.24 -6.69
N LEU A 631 -7.53 -58.89 -7.96
CA LEU A 631 -7.03 -57.61 -8.50
C LEU A 631 -7.77 -56.42 -7.90
N ALA A 632 -9.10 -56.50 -7.78
CA ALA A 632 -9.93 -55.50 -7.15
C ALA A 632 -9.57 -55.32 -5.66
N GLN A 633 -9.32 -56.41 -4.92
CA GLN A 633 -8.86 -56.35 -3.52
C GLN A 633 -7.47 -55.69 -3.38
N LEU A 634 -6.58 -55.93 -4.35
CA LEU A 634 -5.25 -55.31 -4.36
C LEU A 634 -5.32 -53.80 -4.67
N GLU A 635 -6.28 -53.40 -5.51
CA GLU A 635 -6.62 -51.99 -5.75
C GLU A 635 -7.30 -51.34 -4.54
N LYS A 636 -8.10 -52.10 -3.78
CA LYS A 636 -8.79 -51.64 -2.56
C LYS A 636 -7.83 -51.23 -1.45
N SER A 637 -6.75 -51.99 -1.26
CA SER A 637 -5.82 -51.86 -0.12
C SER A 637 -5.34 -50.45 0.23
N PRO A 638 -4.82 -49.63 -0.72
CA PRO A 638 -4.36 -48.27 -0.41
C PRO A 638 -5.50 -47.35 0.06
N TYR A 639 -6.70 -47.48 -0.52
CA TYR A 639 -7.85 -46.68 -0.12
C TYR A 639 -8.38 -47.12 1.26
N ASP A 640 -8.34 -48.43 1.56
CA ASP A 640 -8.71 -48.97 2.88
C ASP A 640 -7.79 -48.44 4.00
N GLU A 641 -6.49 -48.33 3.73
CA GLU A 641 -5.53 -47.77 4.68
C GLU A 641 -5.79 -46.27 4.93
N LEU A 642 -6.08 -45.52 3.86
CA LEU A 642 -6.42 -44.11 3.96
C LEU A 642 -7.74 -43.89 4.72
N TYR A 643 -8.76 -44.70 4.43
CA TYR A 643 -10.06 -44.63 5.06
C TYR A 643 -10.07 -45.14 6.51
N LYS A 644 -9.19 -46.08 6.88
CA LYS A 644 -8.99 -46.47 8.29
C LYS A 644 -8.55 -45.31 9.17
N ASN A 645 -7.80 -44.36 8.61
CA ASN A 645 -7.31 -43.18 9.33
C ASN A 645 -8.29 -41.99 9.28
N LYS A 646 -9.52 -42.17 8.78
CA LYS A 646 -10.50 -41.09 8.55
C LYS A 646 -10.76 -40.19 9.76
N GLU A 647 -10.85 -40.77 10.96
CA GLU A 647 -11.13 -39.99 12.17
C GLU A 647 -10.00 -39.01 12.48
N GLN A 648 -8.75 -39.45 12.34
CA GLN A 648 -7.57 -38.62 12.52
C GLN A 648 -7.48 -37.54 11.44
N THR A 649 -7.78 -37.89 10.18
CA THR A 649 -7.78 -36.93 9.07
C THR A 649 -8.86 -35.85 9.24
N ILE A 650 -10.07 -36.24 9.64
CA ILE A 650 -11.19 -35.32 9.90
C ILE A 650 -10.87 -34.41 11.08
N GLU A 651 -10.29 -34.94 12.15
CA GLU A 651 -9.92 -34.13 13.32
C GLU A 651 -8.79 -33.14 12.98
N ALA A 652 -7.77 -33.58 12.24
CA ALA A 652 -6.71 -32.70 11.76
C ALA A 652 -7.25 -31.57 10.86
N TYR A 653 -8.23 -31.88 9.99
CA TYR A 653 -8.89 -30.88 9.15
C TYR A 653 -9.67 -29.85 9.98
N LYS A 654 -10.43 -30.27 10.99
CA LYS A 654 -11.15 -29.34 11.87
C LYS A 654 -10.19 -28.41 12.61
N LEU A 655 -9.09 -28.94 13.13
CA LEU A 655 -8.06 -28.14 13.80
C LEU A 655 -7.43 -27.14 12.84
N ALA A 656 -7.09 -27.57 11.61
CA ALA A 656 -6.56 -26.68 10.58
C ALA A 656 -7.55 -25.58 10.19
N TYR A 657 -8.85 -25.90 10.12
CA TYR A 657 -9.90 -24.93 9.81
C TYR A 657 -10.07 -23.87 10.90
N GLU A 658 -10.12 -24.26 12.17
CA GLU A 658 -10.22 -23.29 13.27
C GLU A 658 -8.97 -22.40 13.33
N ALA A 659 -7.78 -22.97 13.13
CA ALA A 659 -6.54 -22.19 13.04
C ALA A 659 -6.54 -21.20 11.87
N TYR A 660 -6.98 -21.62 10.68
CA TYR A 660 -7.14 -20.75 9.51
C TYR A 660 -8.14 -19.62 9.79
N LYS A 661 -9.30 -19.94 10.35
CA LYS A 661 -10.36 -18.98 10.67
C LYS A 661 -9.90 -17.93 11.67
N GLU A 662 -9.21 -18.33 12.74
CA GLU A 662 -8.66 -17.40 13.73
C GLU A 662 -7.63 -16.44 13.12
N ARG A 663 -6.69 -16.97 12.32
CA ARG A 663 -5.68 -16.17 11.61
C ARG A 663 -6.35 -15.21 10.61
N PHE A 664 -7.30 -15.69 9.81
CA PHE A 664 -8.05 -14.87 8.85
C PHE A 664 -8.76 -13.71 9.55
N LEU A 665 -9.50 -13.96 10.63
CA LEU A 665 -10.22 -12.93 11.37
C LEU A 665 -9.29 -11.86 11.96
N THR A 666 -8.10 -12.27 12.39
CA THR A 666 -7.08 -11.35 12.90
C THR A 666 -6.58 -10.41 11.80
N VAL A 667 -6.22 -10.97 10.65
CA VAL A 667 -5.72 -10.22 9.49
C VAL A 667 -6.81 -9.31 8.91
N SER A 668 -8.02 -9.82 8.74
CA SER A 668 -9.14 -9.07 8.18
C SER A 668 -9.59 -7.92 9.08
N SER A 669 -9.60 -8.10 10.40
CA SER A 669 -9.92 -7.03 11.35
C SER A 669 -8.88 -5.91 11.31
N SER A 670 -7.59 -6.26 11.19
CA SER A 670 -6.51 -5.28 11.03
C SER A 670 -6.68 -4.47 9.73
N LEU A 671 -6.99 -5.15 8.63
CA LEU A 671 -7.28 -4.50 7.35
C LEU A 671 -8.48 -3.57 7.46
N GLN A 672 -9.59 -4.01 8.05
CA GLN A 672 -10.78 -3.19 8.23
C GLN A 672 -10.44 -1.89 8.95
N GLN A 673 -9.68 -1.95 10.04
CA GLN A 673 -9.24 -0.76 10.78
C GLN A 673 -8.40 0.20 9.93
N LYS A 674 -7.48 -0.32 9.10
CA LYS A 674 -6.69 0.50 8.18
C LYS A 674 -7.54 1.19 7.10
N LEU A 675 -8.68 0.60 6.73
CA LEU A 675 -9.55 1.11 5.67
C LEU A 675 -10.59 2.13 6.16
N ILE A 676 -10.98 2.12 7.44
CA ILE A 676 -12.00 3.03 8.01
C ILE A 676 -11.69 4.52 7.76
N GLY A 677 -10.40 4.89 7.69
CA GLY A 677 -9.96 6.27 7.46
C GLY A 677 -9.86 6.68 5.99
N LEU A 678 -10.02 5.77 5.04
CA LEU A 678 -9.99 6.11 3.62
C LEU A 678 -11.35 6.63 3.20
N SER A 679 -11.40 7.89 2.77
CA SER A 679 -12.56 8.49 2.07
C SER A 679 -12.71 7.83 0.70
N ILE A 680 -13.13 6.57 0.70
CA ILE A 680 -13.66 5.92 -0.48
C ILE A 680 -15.13 6.35 -0.51
N SER A 681 -15.63 6.80 -1.66
CA SER A 681 -17.07 7.08 -1.89
C SER A 681 -17.96 6.08 -1.15
N GLU A 682 -19.16 6.44 -0.68
CA GLU A 682 -20.25 5.70 0.06
C GLU A 682 -20.27 4.15 0.19
N LYS A 683 -19.44 3.41 -0.54
CA LYS A 683 -19.14 1.99 -0.52
C LYS A 683 -18.10 1.63 0.53
N GLU A 684 -18.46 0.67 1.39
CA GLU A 684 -17.57 0.05 2.37
C GLU A 684 -16.90 -1.21 1.78
N VAL A 685 -15.64 -1.44 2.13
CA VAL A 685 -14.96 -2.73 1.88
C VAL A 685 -15.12 -3.57 3.15
N THR A 686 -15.66 -4.78 3.02
CA THR A 686 -15.83 -5.72 4.14
C THR A 686 -15.11 -7.04 3.85
N PHE A 687 -14.74 -7.75 4.92
CA PHE A 687 -14.07 -9.05 4.83
C PHE A 687 -14.90 -10.10 5.55
N ASP A 688 -15.52 -11.00 4.79
CA ASP A 688 -16.42 -12.02 5.31
C ASP A 688 -15.92 -13.44 4.96
N LEU A 689 -16.00 -14.34 5.94
CA LEU A 689 -15.73 -15.76 5.72
C LEU A 689 -17.02 -16.45 5.26
N VAL A 690 -17.11 -16.75 3.97
CA VAL A 690 -18.29 -17.37 3.35
C VAL A 690 -18.03 -18.86 3.11
N VAL A 691 -18.95 -19.70 3.58
CA VAL A 691 -18.95 -21.15 3.31
C VAL A 691 -19.67 -21.42 1.98
N ASP A 692 -19.01 -22.13 1.06
CA ASP A 692 -19.65 -22.57 -0.19
C ASP A 692 -20.52 -23.82 0.05
N TYR A 693 -21.79 -23.60 0.36
CA TYR A 693 -22.77 -24.65 0.58
C TYR A 693 -23.10 -25.47 -0.69
N SER A 694 -22.71 -25.01 -1.88
CA SER A 694 -23.02 -25.69 -3.15
C SER A 694 -22.26 -27.01 -3.26
N ARG A 695 -20.97 -26.99 -2.86
CA ARG A 695 -20.11 -28.17 -2.83
C ARG A 695 -20.61 -29.19 -1.80
N LEU A 696 -21.00 -28.72 -0.62
CA LEU A 696 -21.57 -29.56 0.44
C LEU A 696 -22.85 -30.27 -0.01
N LYS A 697 -23.75 -29.53 -0.67
CA LYS A 697 -25.02 -30.07 -1.17
C LYS A 697 -24.79 -31.18 -2.20
N ASN A 698 -23.90 -30.98 -3.16
CA ASN A 698 -23.62 -32.00 -4.19
C ASN A 698 -23.02 -33.27 -3.57
N GLY A 699 -22.03 -33.13 -2.68
CA GLY A 699 -21.44 -34.29 -1.99
C GLY A 699 -22.46 -35.07 -1.13
N TRP A 700 -23.40 -34.39 -0.49
CA TRP A 700 -24.49 -35.05 0.25
C TRP A 700 -25.44 -35.85 -0.65
N VAL A 701 -25.76 -35.32 -1.83
CA VAL A 701 -26.63 -36.01 -2.79
C VAL A 701 -25.98 -37.30 -3.27
N ASP A 702 -24.67 -37.26 -3.55
CA ASP A 702 -23.94 -38.42 -4.04
C ASP A 702 -23.78 -39.48 -2.94
N PHE A 703 -23.47 -39.07 -1.71
CA PHE A 703 -23.42 -39.96 -0.54
C PHE A 703 -24.75 -40.68 -0.30
N VAL A 704 -25.88 -39.96 -0.32
CA VAL A 704 -27.21 -40.54 -0.09
C VAL A 704 -27.60 -41.53 -1.18
N LYS A 705 -27.23 -41.27 -2.45
CA LYS A 705 -27.47 -42.22 -3.54
C LYS A 705 -26.71 -43.52 -3.33
N ALA A 706 -25.43 -43.44 -2.96
CA ALA A 706 -24.60 -44.61 -2.71
C ALA A 706 -25.15 -45.47 -1.57
N SER A 707 -25.61 -44.87 -0.46
CA SER A 707 -26.16 -45.62 0.68
C SER A 707 -27.55 -46.22 0.44
N LEU A 708 -28.35 -45.68 -0.49
CA LEU A 708 -29.68 -46.22 -0.81
C LEU A 708 -29.63 -47.42 -1.76
N GLU A 709 -28.54 -47.60 -2.51
CA GLU A 709 -28.35 -48.77 -3.37
C GLU A 709 -27.97 -50.03 -2.57
N ASP A 710 -27.31 -49.89 -1.41
CA ASP A 710 -26.95 -51.01 -0.51
C ASP A 710 -28.13 -51.60 0.28
N ASP A 711 -29.19 -50.81 0.56
CA ASP A 711 -30.36 -51.27 1.34
C ASP A 711 -31.49 -51.86 0.45
N ALA A 712 -31.35 -51.81 -0.88
CA ALA A 712 -32.42 -52.16 -1.84
C ALA A 712 -32.24 -53.51 -2.57
N THR A 713 -31.18 -54.26 -2.27
CA THR A 713 -30.92 -55.64 -2.76
C THR A 713 -30.86 -56.61 -1.61
#